data_AF-A0A7V0T6E1-F1
#
_entry.id   AF-A0A7V0T6E1-F1
#
_cell.length_a   1.000
_cell.length_b   1.000
_cell.length_c   1.000
_cell.angle_alpha   90.00
_cell.angle_beta   90.00
_cell.angle_gamma   90.00
#
_symmetry.space_group_name_H-M   'P 1'
#
loop_
_entity.id
_entity.type
_entity.pdbx_description
1 polymer ?
#
loop_
_entity_poly.entity_id
_entity_poly.type
_entity_poly.pdbx_seq_one_letter_code
_entity_poly.pdbx_strand_id
1 'polypeptide(L)'
;MNSSAGRPDRARLERLGAALVLLLLARVAVASRIWTPAEFEAAACERRPALAARPDLLDPSPRRYNYLERIRLMADFVARFQVDDSTSPDFGGIREAKHQPHIIETDNTQEAIWVWSRWYELTGRDDYRENIRRAWHYVHNFPAWREHEGNPQNIWYAVWNCGLGFMAESRYRAAYGDTTFRAYADSCRGFFLENPLSPVGFRGNFVTGQSSGMAYAHALETGDAPLRDSALARGARVRDWIEEDAAARLAVGDWAMSGGTAFWGVANTVGRADTAAGRRWVETYAESLPGFHPTGSWNCSHNIWLANAYRAAAERGGDIRNWRMHQYLLDTLLTLDTDRDGGIPATWTDPPSRDQTWVSTYLHFMAMDVYTTPTFDRDAAQLEFVTLDRLLIAPDSVEVRPALANVGLKDLTGAVTTVTGPGYHAERTTPLPFLAIDTLALPRLALPAPGRYALAAVTAAPGDENPANDTARVEFKVYGIRTVSGTLTDSATSAPIPARLYVTIAGDTLVRDSGRTDPGGNFTLSIIDTTIAITCRPEAPWYRRTWEFAITGDTSVSLTSPTAHLLLVNNDPAAGYRHYYTDALDAIGVTWCAWSRPDSGPPPWHVVPALRTPTVIYYTGDATTGTVPAPDRDSLAARGEDRLNLLLTGQGIAAELAGTAFLEDFCGVRYDSTRAPGFFVFGDRADSLGRLIHAFAVTGGDGAGNQRSRDALSPLRNGAATMLVHDTLAGIGAGIRRTDAATGSRIITLGFGFEAANRPSSRPDFLDRPALMERMLSWFRVPTGVAEPKPARPPLAALRARPNPFCAVVRFEAAQMPGERLIIRDVTGRPVARLRLGDDSTVAWDARDLPAGVYFITPERGRAAPLRVVRLR
;
A
#
# COMPACT_ATOMS: atom_id res chain seq x y z
N MET A 1 -11.69 75.54 -23.22
CA MET A 1 -10.93 74.38 -22.71
C MET A 1 -11.90 73.20 -22.63
N ASN A 2 -11.96 72.36 -23.64
CA ASN A 2 -12.90 71.24 -23.70
C ASN A 2 -12.18 70.01 -24.28
N SER A 3 -12.02 68.94 -23.49
CA SER A 3 -11.64 67.63 -24.01
C SER A 3 -12.60 66.57 -23.49
N SER A 4 -13.30 65.97 -24.45
CA SER A 4 -14.33 64.96 -24.35
C SER A 4 -13.79 63.59 -23.91
N ALA A 5 -14.37 63.03 -22.84
CA ALA A 5 -14.21 61.63 -22.48
C ALA A 5 -15.19 60.75 -23.28
N GLY A 6 -14.65 59.78 -24.03
CA GLY A 6 -15.40 58.83 -24.84
C GLY A 6 -16.11 57.78 -23.99
N ARG A 7 -17.39 57.51 -24.31
CA ARG A 7 -18.17 56.40 -23.74
C ARG A 7 -17.70 55.06 -24.32
N PRO A 8 -17.59 53.99 -23.51
CA PRO A 8 -17.19 52.68 -24.01
C PRO A 8 -18.30 52.03 -24.83
N ASP A 9 -17.85 51.36 -25.90
CA ASP A 9 -18.64 50.69 -26.92
C ASP A 9 -19.45 49.51 -26.35
N ARG A 10 -20.77 49.70 -26.29
CA ARG A 10 -21.76 48.75 -25.76
C ARG A 10 -21.71 47.40 -26.46
N ALA A 11 -21.32 47.37 -27.75
CA ALA A 11 -21.18 46.13 -28.51
C ALA A 11 -20.02 45.25 -28.00
N ARG A 12 -19.02 45.84 -27.35
CA ARG A 12 -17.87 45.10 -26.79
C ARG A 12 -18.22 44.42 -25.46
N LEU A 13 -19.08 45.06 -24.65
CA LEU A 13 -19.57 44.50 -23.39
C LEU A 13 -20.55 43.33 -23.62
N GLU A 14 -21.40 43.41 -24.64
CA GLU A 14 -22.33 42.32 -24.98
C GLU A 14 -21.61 41.08 -25.53
N ARG A 15 -20.54 41.26 -26.32
CA ARG A 15 -19.70 40.14 -26.79
C ARG A 15 -18.88 39.50 -25.68
N LEU A 16 -18.40 40.30 -24.71
CA LEU A 16 -17.72 39.78 -23.51
C LEU A 16 -18.68 39.00 -22.61
N GLY A 17 -19.92 39.47 -22.44
CA GLY A 17 -20.95 38.76 -21.68
C GLY A 17 -21.33 37.41 -22.31
N ALA A 18 -21.55 37.39 -23.63
CA ALA A 18 -21.87 36.15 -24.35
C ALA A 18 -20.71 35.14 -24.34
N ALA A 19 -19.46 35.60 -24.48
CA ALA A 19 -18.28 34.74 -24.38
C ALA A 19 -18.09 34.18 -22.96
N LEU A 20 -18.36 34.97 -21.91
CA LEU A 20 -18.27 34.53 -20.52
C LEU A 20 -19.33 33.47 -20.18
N VAL A 21 -20.56 33.61 -20.70
CA VAL A 21 -21.65 32.65 -20.54
C VAL A 21 -21.37 31.34 -21.30
N LEU A 22 -20.83 31.41 -22.52
CA LEU A 22 -20.40 30.23 -23.27
C LEU A 22 -19.21 29.53 -22.60
N LEU A 23 -18.27 30.26 -22.00
CA LEU A 23 -17.16 29.70 -21.22
C LEU A 23 -17.63 29.06 -19.89
N LEU A 24 -18.65 29.63 -19.24
CA LEU A 24 -19.26 29.05 -18.04
C LEU A 24 -20.07 27.78 -18.36
N LEU A 25 -20.84 27.77 -19.44
CA LEU A 25 -21.60 26.59 -19.88
C LEU A 25 -20.70 25.47 -20.42
N ALA A 26 -19.61 25.82 -21.11
CA ALA A 26 -18.59 24.84 -21.52
C ALA A 26 -17.83 24.25 -20.33
N ARG A 27 -17.67 24.99 -19.22
CA ARG A 27 -17.07 24.46 -17.98
C ARG A 27 -18.00 23.52 -17.21
N VAL A 28 -19.32 23.72 -17.27
CA VAL A 28 -20.29 22.80 -16.65
C VAL A 28 -20.41 21.48 -17.42
N ALA A 29 -20.15 21.47 -18.74
CA ALA A 29 -20.16 20.25 -19.55
C ALA A 29 -18.89 19.37 -19.44
N VAL A 30 -17.84 19.85 -18.74
CA VAL A 30 -16.60 19.11 -18.49
C VAL A 30 -16.31 18.95 -16.99
N ALA A 31 -17.21 19.44 -16.12
CA ALA A 31 -17.16 19.15 -14.70
C ALA A 31 -17.69 17.73 -14.45
N SER A 32 -16.86 16.87 -13.87
CA SER A 32 -17.28 15.58 -13.35
C SER A 32 -18.57 15.71 -12.56
N ARG A 33 -19.55 14.85 -12.85
CA ARG A 33 -20.79 14.65 -12.06
C ARG A 33 -20.48 14.78 -10.57
N ILE A 34 -21.28 15.58 -9.85
CA ILE A 34 -21.27 15.58 -8.38
C ILE A 34 -21.56 14.15 -7.94
N TRP A 35 -20.65 13.59 -7.15
CA TRP A 35 -20.79 12.22 -6.66
C TRP A 35 -22.08 12.09 -5.86
N THR A 36 -22.82 11.02 -6.11
CA THR A 36 -23.94 10.63 -5.26
C THR A 36 -23.43 10.22 -3.88
N PRO A 37 -24.25 10.31 -2.82
CA PRO A 37 -23.87 9.82 -1.49
C PRO A 37 -23.33 8.38 -1.50
N ALA A 38 -23.93 7.50 -2.31
CA ALA A 38 -23.47 6.11 -2.48
C ALA A 38 -22.11 6.00 -3.18
N GLU A 39 -21.79 6.89 -4.12
CA GLU A 39 -20.45 6.96 -4.74
C GLU A 39 -19.41 7.57 -3.80
N PHE A 40 -19.83 8.50 -2.95
CA PHE A 40 -18.99 9.05 -1.88
C PHE A 40 -18.64 7.97 -0.85
N GLU A 41 -19.61 7.13 -0.48
CA GLU A 41 -19.40 5.97 0.39
C GLU A 41 -18.56 4.88 -0.29
N ALA A 42 -18.82 4.56 -1.56
CA ALA A 42 -18.03 3.56 -2.31
C ALA A 42 -16.57 4.00 -2.51
N ALA A 43 -16.32 5.27 -2.80
CA ALA A 43 -14.98 5.81 -2.94
C ALA A 43 -14.26 6.04 -1.60
N ALA A 44 -15.01 6.28 -0.52
CA ALA A 44 -14.46 6.26 0.84
C ALA A 44 -14.04 4.83 1.23
N CYS A 45 -14.77 3.80 0.79
CA CYS A 45 -14.41 2.39 0.96
C CYS A 45 -13.19 1.96 0.11
N GLU A 46 -12.92 2.63 -1.02
CA GLU A 46 -11.75 2.36 -1.88
C GLU A 46 -10.49 3.14 -1.49
N ARG A 47 -10.58 4.11 -0.57
CA ARG A 47 -9.40 4.79 -0.03
C ARG A 47 -8.59 3.81 0.79
N ARG A 48 -7.54 3.24 0.18
CA ARG A 48 -6.39 2.79 0.95
C ARG A 48 -5.82 4.02 1.65
N PRO A 49 -5.71 4.04 2.99
CA PRO A 49 -5.02 5.14 3.67
C PRO A 49 -3.65 5.28 3.01
N ALA A 50 -3.23 6.51 2.75
CA ALA A 50 -1.85 6.75 2.39
C ALA A 50 -1.02 6.22 3.55
N LEU A 51 -0.37 5.07 3.36
CA LEU A 51 0.65 4.59 4.28
C LEU A 51 1.59 5.78 4.48
N ALA A 52 1.83 6.17 5.73
CA ALA A 52 2.91 7.10 5.99
C ALA A 52 4.20 6.54 5.34
N ALA A 53 5.12 7.42 4.95
CA ALA A 53 6.35 7.01 4.28
C ALA A 53 7.02 5.86 5.05
N ARG A 54 7.64 4.94 4.31
CA ARG A 54 8.21 3.72 4.91
C ARG A 54 9.11 4.06 6.12
N PRO A 55 9.16 3.21 7.16
CA PRO A 55 9.89 3.48 8.41
C PRO A 55 11.39 3.78 8.24
N ASP A 56 11.99 3.27 7.15
CA ASP A 56 13.39 3.51 6.77
C ASP A 56 13.65 4.94 6.23
N LEU A 57 12.60 5.68 5.90
CA LEU A 57 12.65 7.10 5.50
C LEU A 57 12.29 8.06 6.64
N LEU A 58 11.85 7.54 7.79
CA LEU A 58 11.59 8.34 8.97
C LEU A 58 12.92 8.60 9.70
N ASP A 59 13.48 9.79 9.46
CA ASP A 59 14.20 10.49 10.52
C ASP A 59 13.23 10.55 11.73
N PRO A 60 13.66 10.43 13.01
CA PRO A 60 12.85 10.90 14.15
C PRO A 60 12.50 12.36 13.93
N SER A 61 11.48 12.54 13.09
CA SER A 61 10.96 13.79 12.58
C SER A 61 10.34 14.53 13.77
N PRO A 62 10.28 15.87 13.72
CA PRO A 62 9.44 16.62 14.64
C PRO A 62 8.09 15.94 14.84
N ARG A 63 7.57 16.02 16.07
CA ARG A 63 6.28 15.44 16.44
C ARG A 63 5.20 15.92 15.46
N ARG A 64 4.37 15.00 14.99
CA ARG A 64 3.23 15.36 14.14
C ARG A 64 2.07 15.95 14.93
N TYR A 65 1.92 15.51 16.18
CA TYR A 65 0.82 15.90 17.05
C TYR A 65 1.33 16.43 18.40
N ASN A 66 0.50 17.26 19.03
CA ASN A 66 0.58 17.51 20.46
C ASN A 66 -0.08 16.34 21.21
N TYR A 67 0.70 15.34 21.64
CA TYR A 67 0.14 14.16 22.29
C TYR A 67 -0.60 14.46 23.60
N LEU A 68 -0.24 15.53 24.33
CA LEU A 68 -0.96 15.92 25.54
C LEU A 68 -2.36 16.46 25.20
N GLU A 69 -2.51 17.22 24.11
CA GLU A 69 -3.82 17.64 23.59
C GLU A 69 -4.65 16.44 23.11
N ARG A 70 -4.02 15.48 22.42
CA ARG A 70 -4.70 14.26 21.97
C ARG A 70 -5.20 13.40 23.13
N ILE A 71 -4.41 13.30 24.20
CA ILE A 71 -4.83 12.66 25.45
C ILE A 71 -6.05 13.36 26.04
N ARG A 72 -6.07 14.70 26.07
CA ARG A 72 -7.22 15.47 26.56
C ARG A 72 -8.49 15.23 25.72
N LEU A 73 -8.39 15.33 24.40
CA LEU A 73 -9.53 15.12 23.50
C LEU A 73 -10.15 13.74 23.70
N MET A 74 -9.32 12.72 23.82
CA MET A 74 -9.75 11.35 24.06
C MET A 74 -10.34 11.14 25.46
N ALA A 75 -9.77 11.76 26.49
CA ALA A 75 -10.35 11.71 27.83
C ALA A 75 -11.75 12.36 27.85
N ASP A 76 -11.93 13.46 27.11
CA ASP A 76 -13.23 14.09 26.88
C ASP A 76 -14.18 13.22 26.04
N PHE A 77 -13.67 12.53 25.02
CA PHE A 77 -14.43 11.56 24.24
C PHE A 77 -15.03 10.49 25.14
N VAL A 78 -14.19 9.81 25.92
CA VAL A 78 -14.64 8.74 26.82
C VAL A 78 -15.62 9.27 27.88
N ALA A 79 -15.41 10.49 28.40
CA ALA A 79 -16.33 11.11 29.36
C ALA A 79 -17.74 11.33 28.79
N ARG A 80 -17.86 11.68 27.49
CA ARG A 80 -19.17 11.82 26.80
C ARG A 80 -19.90 10.48 26.65
N PHE A 81 -19.19 9.37 26.69
CA PHE A 81 -19.74 8.02 26.50
C PHE A 81 -20.12 7.33 27.81
N GLN A 82 -19.83 7.94 28.96
CA GLN A 82 -20.25 7.42 30.25
C GLN A 82 -21.78 7.49 30.42
N VAL A 83 -22.36 6.45 31.02
CA VAL A 83 -23.76 6.44 31.46
C VAL A 83 -23.88 7.33 32.71
N ASP A 84 -24.56 8.46 32.59
CA ASP A 84 -24.71 9.47 33.63
C ASP A 84 -26.05 9.39 34.39
N ASP A 85 -27.03 8.65 33.88
CA ASP A 85 -28.30 8.39 34.56
C ASP A 85 -28.09 7.47 35.78
N SER A 86 -28.15 8.06 36.97
CA SER A 86 -28.03 7.36 38.25
C SER A 86 -29.11 6.31 38.54
N THR A 87 -30.18 6.28 37.75
CA THR A 87 -31.24 5.26 37.86
C THR A 87 -31.02 4.06 36.95
N SER A 88 -30.08 4.16 36.00
CA SER A 88 -29.70 3.06 35.13
C SER A 88 -28.95 1.99 35.94
N PRO A 89 -29.20 0.68 35.70
CA PRO A 89 -28.34 -0.36 36.24
C PRO A 89 -26.88 -0.18 35.81
N ASP A 90 -26.65 0.38 34.62
CA ASP A 90 -25.34 0.59 34.01
C ASP A 90 -24.69 1.92 34.42
N PHE A 91 -25.19 2.58 35.48
CA PHE A 91 -24.69 3.88 35.92
C PHE A 91 -23.18 3.89 36.12
N GLY A 92 -22.50 4.79 35.41
CA GLY A 92 -21.06 4.97 35.43
C GLY A 92 -20.27 4.11 34.45
N GLY A 93 -20.91 3.13 33.80
CA GLY A 93 -20.29 2.33 32.75
C GLY A 93 -20.03 3.12 31.48
N ILE A 94 -19.13 2.63 30.63
CA ILE A 94 -18.74 3.27 29.37
C ILE A 94 -19.36 2.53 28.19
N ARG A 95 -20.09 3.27 27.35
CA ARG A 95 -20.66 2.75 26.11
C ARG A 95 -19.56 2.46 25.09
N GLU A 96 -19.62 1.30 24.45
CA GLU A 96 -18.58 0.77 23.56
C GLU A 96 -18.26 1.68 22.37
N ALA A 97 -19.30 2.14 21.66
CA ALA A 97 -19.12 2.86 20.40
C ALA A 97 -20.21 3.91 20.15
N LYS A 98 -19.90 4.90 19.30
CA LYS A 98 -20.89 5.85 18.73
C LYS A 98 -22.11 5.13 18.12
N HIS A 99 -21.88 3.97 17.50
CA HIS A 99 -22.91 3.18 16.81
C HIS A 99 -23.44 1.99 17.63
N GLN A 100 -22.87 1.72 18.80
CA GLN A 100 -23.25 0.64 19.72
C GLN A 100 -23.46 1.18 21.14
N PRO A 101 -24.35 2.18 21.34
CA PRO A 101 -24.49 2.85 22.63
C PRO A 101 -25.13 1.98 23.73
N HIS A 102 -25.55 0.76 23.40
CA HIS A 102 -26.20 -0.18 24.32
C HIS A 102 -25.25 -1.26 24.82
N ILE A 103 -24.03 -1.34 24.29
CA ILE A 103 -23.00 -2.25 24.79
C ILE A 103 -22.17 -1.46 25.79
N ILE A 104 -22.21 -1.88 27.05
CA ILE A 104 -21.51 -1.26 28.17
C ILE A 104 -20.76 -2.39 28.85
N GLU A 105 -19.43 -2.27 28.92
CA GLU A 105 -18.55 -3.37 29.34
C GLU A 105 -17.55 -2.91 30.40
N THR A 106 -17.11 -3.87 31.19
CA THR A 106 -16.22 -3.63 32.35
C THR A 106 -14.83 -3.19 31.92
N ASP A 107 -14.31 -3.71 30.82
CA ASP A 107 -12.98 -3.36 30.29
C ASP A 107 -12.92 -1.89 29.90
N ASN A 108 -13.86 -1.42 29.09
CA ASN A 108 -13.97 -0.01 28.67
C ASN A 108 -13.99 0.92 29.89
N THR A 109 -14.68 0.50 30.94
CA THR A 109 -14.81 1.27 32.18
C THR A 109 -13.52 1.28 33.00
N GLN A 110 -12.80 0.16 33.09
CA GLN A 110 -11.49 0.07 33.74
C GLN A 110 -10.42 0.88 33.00
N GLU A 111 -10.45 0.85 31.67
CA GLU A 111 -9.57 1.63 30.81
C GLU A 111 -9.83 3.13 30.99
N ALA A 112 -11.10 3.55 31.08
CA ALA A 112 -11.47 4.93 31.35
C ALA A 112 -10.94 5.43 32.70
N ILE A 113 -11.05 4.61 33.76
CA ILE A 113 -10.47 4.92 35.08
C ILE A 113 -8.98 5.20 34.95
N TRP A 114 -8.26 4.38 34.19
CA TRP A 114 -6.83 4.59 33.95
C TRP A 114 -6.58 5.92 33.23
N VAL A 115 -7.28 6.18 32.12
CA VAL A 115 -7.10 7.38 31.29
C VAL A 115 -7.32 8.66 32.09
N TRP A 116 -8.40 8.74 32.85
CA TRP A 116 -8.72 9.92 33.65
C TRP A 116 -7.79 10.09 34.85
N SER A 117 -7.39 8.99 35.50
CA SER A 117 -6.41 9.04 36.59
C SER A 117 -5.04 9.49 36.08
N ARG A 118 -4.65 9.03 34.89
CA ARG A 118 -3.40 9.44 34.25
C ARG A 118 -3.41 10.91 33.86
N TRP A 119 -4.53 11.44 33.39
CA TRP A 119 -4.68 12.88 33.13
C TRP A 119 -4.40 13.73 34.37
N TYR A 120 -4.97 13.35 35.52
CA TYR A 120 -4.69 14.02 36.79
C TYR A 120 -3.21 13.92 37.17
N GLU A 121 -2.61 12.74 37.04
CA GLU A 121 -1.19 12.54 37.35
C GLU A 121 -0.27 13.39 36.48
N LEU A 122 -0.56 13.53 35.18
CA LEU A 122 0.24 14.32 34.24
C LEU A 122 0.09 15.83 34.46
N THR A 123 -1.11 16.30 34.85
CA THR A 123 -1.45 17.73 34.78
C THR A 123 -1.82 18.38 36.11
N GLY A 124 -2.09 17.59 37.15
CA GLY A 124 -2.69 18.05 38.41
C GLY A 124 -4.15 18.52 38.27
N ARG A 125 -4.77 18.39 37.10
CA ARG A 125 -6.16 18.83 36.84
C ARG A 125 -7.13 17.70 37.10
N ASP A 126 -8.06 17.92 38.04
CA ASP A 126 -9.00 16.91 38.53
C ASP A 126 -10.33 16.92 37.77
N ASP A 127 -10.26 17.17 36.46
CA ASP A 127 -11.42 17.43 35.58
C ASP A 127 -12.42 16.24 35.55
N TYR A 128 -11.93 15.03 35.84
CA TYR A 128 -12.67 13.77 35.68
C TYR A 128 -12.92 13.04 37.00
N ARG A 129 -12.73 13.69 38.15
CA ARG A 129 -12.95 13.08 39.49
C ARG A 129 -14.29 12.35 39.58
N GLU A 130 -15.33 13.04 39.17
CA GLU A 130 -16.70 12.52 39.25
C GLU A 130 -16.92 11.36 38.26
N ASN A 131 -16.34 11.44 37.06
CA ASN A 131 -16.38 10.34 36.10
C ASN A 131 -15.71 9.08 36.64
N ILE A 132 -14.54 9.22 37.29
CA ILE A 132 -13.83 8.12 37.95
C ILE A 132 -14.68 7.51 39.06
N ARG A 133 -15.31 8.34 39.90
CA ARG A 133 -16.19 7.86 40.99
C ARG A 133 -17.35 7.01 40.46
N ARG A 134 -17.97 7.44 39.36
CA ARG A 134 -19.06 6.70 38.70
C ARG A 134 -18.56 5.41 38.06
N ALA A 135 -17.40 5.46 37.39
CA ALA A 135 -16.81 4.26 36.79
C ALA A 135 -16.50 3.18 37.84
N TRP A 136 -15.99 3.58 39.02
CA TRP A 136 -15.82 2.65 40.14
C TRP A 136 -17.14 2.07 40.65
N HIS A 137 -18.22 2.86 40.67
CA HIS A 137 -19.55 2.34 41.00
C HIS A 137 -19.99 1.24 40.02
N TYR A 138 -19.81 1.47 38.72
CA TYR A 138 -20.15 0.48 37.68
C TYR A 138 -19.36 -0.83 37.87
N VAL A 139 -18.03 -0.77 37.94
CA VAL A 139 -17.20 -1.99 38.03
C VAL A 139 -17.43 -2.76 39.35
N HIS A 140 -17.94 -2.11 40.40
CA HIS A 140 -18.37 -2.83 41.60
C HIS A 140 -19.69 -3.61 41.40
N ASN A 141 -20.61 -3.09 40.58
CA ASN A 141 -21.86 -3.77 40.24
C ASN A 141 -21.65 -4.85 39.17
N PHE A 142 -20.75 -4.60 38.23
CA PHE A 142 -20.35 -5.51 37.15
C PHE A 142 -18.85 -5.80 37.24
N PRO A 143 -18.44 -6.70 38.16
CA PRO A 143 -17.03 -6.93 38.39
C PRO A 143 -16.41 -7.79 37.30
N ALA A 144 -15.14 -7.52 36.98
CA ALA A 144 -14.35 -8.20 35.94
C ALA A 144 -14.46 -9.72 35.96
N TRP A 145 -14.46 -10.35 37.14
CA TRP A 145 -14.52 -11.80 37.30
C TRP A 145 -15.92 -12.41 37.13
N ARG A 146 -16.95 -11.58 36.91
CA ARG A 146 -18.34 -11.98 36.60
C ARG A 146 -18.83 -11.46 35.26
N GLU A 147 -17.93 -10.93 34.44
CA GLU A 147 -18.27 -10.47 33.09
C GLU A 147 -18.98 -11.59 32.29
N HIS A 148 -19.97 -11.20 31.48
CA HIS A 148 -20.90 -12.12 30.82
C HIS A 148 -21.53 -13.16 31.76
N GLU A 149 -21.96 -12.71 32.94
CA GLU A 149 -22.66 -13.53 33.95
C GLU A 149 -21.83 -14.73 34.44
N GLY A 150 -20.51 -14.66 34.30
CA GLY A 150 -19.60 -15.76 34.65
C GLY A 150 -19.69 -16.96 33.72
N ASN A 151 -20.15 -16.77 32.46
CA ASN A 151 -20.22 -17.84 31.47
C ASN A 151 -18.85 -18.52 31.30
N PRO A 152 -18.70 -19.83 31.58
CA PRO A 152 -17.43 -20.52 31.48
C PRO A 152 -16.80 -20.50 30.08
N GLN A 153 -17.61 -20.31 29.03
CA GLN A 153 -17.11 -20.18 27.64
C GLN A 153 -16.34 -18.87 27.42
N ASN A 154 -16.60 -17.85 28.25
CA ASN A 154 -15.98 -16.53 28.19
C ASN A 154 -15.00 -16.27 29.34
N ILE A 155 -14.54 -17.32 30.04
CA ILE A 155 -13.57 -17.21 31.13
C ILE A 155 -12.30 -16.45 30.73
N TRP A 156 -11.90 -16.53 29.46
CA TRP A 156 -10.77 -15.78 28.92
C TRP A 156 -10.99 -14.27 29.05
N TYR A 157 -12.23 -13.79 28.84
CA TYR A 157 -12.55 -12.37 28.90
C TYR A 157 -12.61 -11.87 30.36
N ALA A 158 -13.05 -12.71 31.30
CA ALA A 158 -12.94 -12.40 32.73
C ALA A 158 -11.47 -12.29 33.19
N VAL A 159 -10.59 -13.16 32.70
CA VAL A 159 -9.14 -13.08 32.97
C VAL A 159 -8.51 -11.82 32.35
N TRP A 160 -8.92 -11.45 31.14
CA TRP A 160 -8.55 -10.19 30.48
C TRP A 160 -8.91 -8.97 31.33
N ASN A 161 -10.18 -8.89 31.75
CA ASN A 161 -10.72 -7.83 32.60
C ASN A 161 -10.04 -7.79 33.97
N CYS A 162 -9.64 -8.92 34.55
CA CYS A 162 -8.87 -8.93 35.79
C CYS A 162 -7.49 -8.27 35.61
N GLY A 163 -6.85 -8.47 34.44
CA GLY A 163 -5.62 -7.77 34.07
C GLY A 163 -5.80 -6.25 34.05
N LEU A 164 -6.86 -5.77 33.40
CA LEU A 164 -7.23 -4.35 33.36
C LEU A 164 -7.62 -3.81 34.75
N GLY A 165 -8.22 -4.64 35.61
CA GLY A 165 -8.52 -4.31 37.00
C GLY A 165 -7.28 -3.96 37.82
N PHE A 166 -6.18 -4.72 37.67
CA PHE A 166 -4.89 -4.37 38.28
C PHE A 166 -4.38 -3.03 37.77
N MET A 167 -4.45 -2.82 36.45
CA MET A 167 -3.97 -1.61 35.80
C MET A 167 -4.75 -0.37 36.28
N ALA A 168 -6.07 -0.45 36.33
CA ALA A 168 -6.96 0.63 36.74
C ALA A 168 -6.75 1.02 38.22
N GLU A 169 -6.71 0.04 39.14
CA GLU A 169 -6.43 0.28 40.55
C GLU A 169 -5.05 0.90 40.75
N SER A 170 -4.01 0.30 40.15
CA SER A 170 -2.63 0.77 40.29
C SER A 170 -2.48 2.21 39.85
N ARG A 171 -3.09 2.59 38.72
CA ARG A 171 -3.02 3.96 38.21
C ARG A 171 -3.81 4.93 39.07
N TYR A 172 -5.01 4.57 39.51
CA TYR A 172 -5.81 5.40 40.41
C TYR A 172 -5.05 5.68 41.72
N ARG A 173 -4.52 4.62 42.34
CA ARG A 173 -3.75 4.71 43.57
C ARG A 173 -2.47 5.51 43.41
N ALA A 174 -1.76 5.34 42.30
CA ALA A 174 -0.56 6.13 42.00
C ALA A 174 -0.88 7.62 41.82
N ALA A 175 -1.96 7.94 41.10
CA ALA A 175 -2.36 9.32 40.82
C ALA A 175 -2.87 10.06 42.07
N TYR A 176 -3.66 9.39 42.91
CA TYR A 176 -4.35 10.04 44.03
C TYR A 176 -3.82 9.70 45.42
N GLY A 177 -2.91 8.74 45.54
CA GLY A 177 -2.48 8.21 46.84
C GLY A 177 -3.60 7.49 47.61
N ASP A 178 -4.67 7.11 46.91
CA ASP A 178 -5.90 6.55 47.49
C ASP A 178 -6.00 5.03 47.25
N THR A 179 -6.18 4.27 48.32
CA THR A 179 -6.25 2.80 48.29
C THR A 179 -7.68 2.25 48.40
N THR A 180 -8.71 3.09 48.26
CA THR A 180 -10.13 2.72 48.43
C THR A 180 -10.54 1.52 47.59
N PHE A 181 -9.99 1.39 46.39
CA PHE A 181 -10.36 0.33 45.43
C PHE A 181 -9.43 -0.89 45.44
N ARG A 182 -8.52 -1.00 46.42
CA ARG A 182 -7.58 -2.13 46.52
C ARG A 182 -8.29 -3.49 46.61
N ALA A 183 -9.42 -3.57 47.33
CA ALA A 183 -10.20 -4.79 47.46
C ALA A 183 -10.74 -5.32 46.11
N TYR A 184 -10.96 -4.43 45.13
CA TYR A 184 -11.35 -4.83 43.77
C TYR A 184 -10.18 -5.54 43.06
N ALA A 185 -8.97 -5.00 43.16
CA ALA A 185 -7.76 -5.64 42.63
C ALA A 185 -7.47 -6.97 43.34
N ASP A 186 -7.67 -7.06 44.66
CA ASP A 186 -7.51 -8.32 45.42
C ASP A 186 -8.49 -9.42 44.93
N SER A 187 -9.69 -9.03 44.51
CA SER A 187 -10.68 -9.97 43.92
C SER A 187 -10.27 -10.41 42.51
N CYS A 188 -9.78 -9.48 41.68
CA CYS A 188 -9.20 -9.81 40.37
C CYS A 188 -7.99 -10.75 40.51
N ARG A 189 -7.18 -10.55 41.54
CA ARG A 189 -6.04 -11.41 41.90
C ARG A 189 -6.50 -12.83 42.21
N GLY A 190 -7.49 -13.00 43.09
CA GLY A 190 -8.02 -14.32 43.42
C GLY A 190 -8.48 -15.07 42.16
N PHE A 191 -9.30 -14.41 41.34
CA PHE A 191 -9.82 -14.99 40.11
C PHE A 191 -8.69 -15.33 39.11
N PHE A 192 -7.73 -14.43 38.90
CA PHE A 192 -6.60 -14.68 38.00
C PHE A 192 -5.82 -15.93 38.43
N LEU A 193 -5.53 -16.10 39.73
CA LEU A 193 -4.78 -17.23 40.25
C LEU A 193 -5.52 -18.56 40.04
N GLU A 194 -6.83 -18.58 40.28
CA GLU A 194 -7.68 -19.77 40.21
C GLU A 194 -7.98 -20.24 38.77
N ASN A 195 -7.85 -19.34 37.79
CA ASN A 195 -8.34 -19.58 36.42
C ASN A 195 -7.23 -19.48 35.35
N PRO A 196 -6.26 -20.41 35.30
CA PRO A 196 -5.27 -20.46 34.23
C PRO A 196 -5.92 -20.85 32.89
N LEU A 197 -5.67 -20.07 31.83
CA LEU A 197 -6.19 -20.35 30.50
C LEU A 197 -5.38 -21.45 29.76
N SER A 198 -6.07 -22.16 28.86
CA SER A 198 -5.48 -23.17 27.97
C SER A 198 -4.51 -22.53 26.95
N PRO A 199 -3.36 -23.17 26.66
CA PRO A 199 -2.36 -22.67 25.71
C PRO A 199 -2.65 -23.04 24.24
N VAL A 200 -3.75 -23.74 23.94
CA VAL A 200 -3.98 -24.36 22.62
C VAL A 200 -4.28 -23.36 21.50
N GLY A 201 -4.76 -22.15 21.83
CA GLY A 201 -5.20 -21.16 20.83
C GLY A 201 -4.53 -19.79 20.96
N PHE A 202 -4.60 -18.99 19.89
CA PHE A 202 -4.12 -17.60 19.87
C PHE A 202 -4.73 -16.77 20.99
N ARG A 203 -6.07 -16.75 21.08
CA ARG A 203 -6.81 -16.00 22.10
C ARG A 203 -6.31 -16.27 23.53
N GLY A 204 -6.17 -17.54 23.89
CA GLY A 204 -5.72 -17.94 25.23
C GLY A 204 -4.32 -17.41 25.53
N ASN A 205 -3.40 -17.47 24.57
CA ASN A 205 -2.04 -16.96 24.73
C ASN A 205 -1.97 -15.43 24.73
N PHE A 206 -2.77 -14.75 23.91
CA PHE A 206 -2.84 -13.29 23.89
C PHE A 206 -3.33 -12.75 25.23
N VAL A 207 -4.44 -13.28 25.73
CA VAL A 207 -5.00 -12.92 27.05
C VAL A 207 -4.02 -13.27 28.16
N THR A 208 -3.41 -14.46 28.12
CA THR A 208 -2.40 -14.84 29.12
C THR A 208 -1.25 -13.84 29.15
N GLY A 209 -0.74 -13.44 27.97
CA GLY A 209 0.35 -12.47 27.86
C GLY A 209 -0.02 -11.13 28.48
N GLN A 210 -1.15 -10.54 28.04
CA GLN A 210 -1.63 -9.26 28.55
C GLN A 210 -1.85 -9.29 30.07
N SER A 211 -2.65 -10.24 30.55
CA SER A 211 -3.05 -10.29 31.97
C SER A 211 -1.85 -10.58 32.87
N SER A 212 -0.91 -11.41 32.43
CA SER A 212 0.32 -11.70 33.19
C SER A 212 1.25 -10.49 33.23
N GLY A 213 1.37 -9.71 32.15
CA GLY A 213 2.16 -8.47 32.14
C GLY A 213 1.65 -7.45 33.17
N MET A 214 0.33 -7.25 33.22
CA MET A 214 -0.32 -6.36 34.18
C MET A 214 -0.25 -6.90 35.61
N ALA A 215 -0.52 -8.19 35.81
CA ALA A 215 -0.42 -8.85 37.12
C ALA A 215 1.00 -8.79 37.69
N TYR A 216 2.03 -8.99 36.85
CA TYR A 216 3.43 -8.92 37.28
C TYR A 216 3.80 -7.51 37.75
N ALA A 217 3.40 -6.47 37.00
CA ALA A 217 3.63 -5.08 37.41
C ALA A 217 2.96 -4.77 38.75
N HIS A 218 1.69 -5.12 38.91
CA HIS A 218 0.94 -4.91 40.15
C HIS A 218 1.53 -5.71 41.33
N ALA A 219 1.97 -6.94 41.10
CA ALA A 219 2.60 -7.76 42.13
C ALA A 219 3.92 -7.16 42.63
N LEU A 220 4.70 -6.53 41.76
CA LEU A 220 5.91 -5.80 42.16
C LEU A 220 5.57 -4.57 43.01
N GLU A 221 4.53 -3.82 42.65
CA GLU A 221 4.09 -2.64 43.41
C GLU A 221 3.58 -2.99 44.80
N THR A 222 2.90 -4.13 44.94
CA THR A 222 2.22 -4.55 46.17
C THR A 222 3.03 -5.53 47.03
N GLY A 223 4.13 -6.07 46.50
CA GLY A 223 4.93 -7.11 47.15
C GLY A 223 4.27 -8.49 47.17
N ASP A 224 3.35 -8.78 46.24
CA ASP A 224 2.58 -10.02 46.20
C ASP A 224 3.35 -11.17 45.53
N ALA A 225 4.07 -11.98 46.31
CA ALA A 225 4.86 -13.08 45.78
C ALA A 225 4.04 -14.14 45.01
N PRO A 226 2.88 -14.63 45.51
CA PRO A 226 2.07 -15.59 44.74
C PRO A 226 1.60 -15.07 43.37
N LEU A 227 1.15 -13.81 43.29
CA LEU A 227 0.73 -13.22 42.02
C LEU A 227 1.92 -13.06 41.07
N ARG A 228 3.07 -12.58 41.58
CA ARG A 228 4.31 -12.44 40.82
C ARG A 228 4.75 -13.77 40.21
N ASP A 229 4.81 -14.83 41.01
CA ASP A 229 5.33 -16.13 40.58
C ASP A 229 4.38 -16.79 39.56
N SER A 230 3.07 -16.66 39.75
CA SER A 230 2.07 -17.12 38.78
C SER A 230 2.14 -16.36 37.46
N ALA A 231 2.27 -15.03 37.50
CA ALA A 231 2.43 -14.20 36.31
C ALA A 231 3.72 -14.54 35.53
N LEU A 232 4.82 -14.82 36.24
CA LEU A 232 6.07 -15.25 35.60
C LEU A 232 5.94 -16.61 34.93
N ALA A 233 5.34 -17.59 35.59
CA ALA A 233 5.14 -18.92 35.01
C ALA A 233 4.26 -18.86 33.74
N ARG A 234 3.21 -18.04 33.77
CA ARG A 234 2.32 -17.83 32.62
C ARG A 234 3.01 -17.05 31.48
N GLY A 235 3.80 -16.03 31.81
CA GLY A 235 4.62 -15.29 30.85
C GLY A 235 5.66 -16.18 30.17
N ALA A 236 6.33 -17.07 30.92
CA ALA A 236 7.28 -18.04 30.38
C ALA A 236 6.60 -19.01 29.40
N ARG A 237 5.39 -19.46 29.71
CA ARG A 237 4.60 -20.29 28.78
C ARG A 237 4.30 -19.57 27.46
N VAL A 238 3.91 -18.30 27.51
CA VAL A 238 3.65 -17.51 26.29
C VAL A 238 4.94 -17.25 25.51
N ARG A 239 6.07 -17.05 26.20
CA ARG A 239 7.39 -16.98 25.57
C ARG A 239 7.68 -18.26 24.79
N ASP A 240 7.60 -19.42 25.44
CA ASP A 240 7.88 -20.71 24.80
C ASP A 240 6.94 -20.94 23.60
N TRP A 241 5.67 -20.51 23.72
CA TRP A 241 4.74 -20.49 22.60
C TRP A 241 5.26 -19.56 21.47
N ILE A 242 5.68 -18.33 21.71
CA ILE A 242 6.25 -17.49 20.63
C ILE A 242 7.48 -18.15 19.99
N GLU A 243 8.36 -18.74 20.78
CA GLU A 243 9.65 -19.29 20.31
C GLU A 243 9.50 -20.50 19.37
N GLU A 244 8.41 -21.27 19.47
CA GLU A 244 8.13 -22.42 18.59
C GLU A 244 7.88 -22.00 17.12
N ASP A 245 7.25 -20.85 16.87
CA ASP A 245 7.02 -20.32 15.51
C ASP A 245 6.72 -18.81 15.57
N ALA A 246 7.75 -18.01 15.81
CA ALA A 246 7.58 -16.58 16.06
C ALA A 246 6.97 -15.84 14.87
N ALA A 247 7.35 -16.20 13.64
CA ALA A 247 6.86 -15.55 12.44
C ALA A 247 5.35 -15.78 12.25
N ALA A 248 4.87 -17.02 12.41
CA ALA A 248 3.43 -17.30 12.31
C ALA A 248 2.66 -16.76 13.51
N ARG A 249 3.20 -16.87 14.72
CA ARG A 249 2.49 -16.53 15.96
C ARG A 249 2.36 -15.03 16.20
N LEU A 250 3.35 -14.26 15.77
CA LEU A 250 3.34 -12.80 15.92
C LEU A 250 2.65 -12.06 14.76
N ALA A 251 2.50 -12.69 13.60
CA ALA A 251 1.84 -12.07 12.44
C ALA A 251 0.30 -12.08 12.49
N VAL A 252 -0.32 -12.79 13.45
CA VAL A 252 -1.76 -13.03 13.49
C VAL A 252 -2.48 -12.00 14.38
N GLY A 253 -3.64 -11.54 13.89
CA GLY A 253 -4.67 -10.88 14.71
C GLY A 253 -5.81 -11.86 15.02
N ASP A 254 -6.32 -11.84 16.25
CA ASP A 254 -7.52 -12.58 16.67
C ASP A 254 -8.36 -11.70 17.60
N TRP A 255 -9.64 -11.53 17.24
CA TRP A 255 -10.54 -10.58 17.92
C TRP A 255 -9.89 -9.18 18.01
N ALA A 256 -9.98 -8.47 19.14
CA ALA A 256 -9.38 -7.16 19.36
C ALA A 256 -7.87 -7.20 19.70
N MET A 257 -7.20 -8.36 19.59
CA MET A 257 -5.80 -8.56 19.97
C MET A 257 -4.95 -9.01 18.78
N SER A 258 -3.62 -8.90 18.92
CA SER A 258 -2.67 -9.40 17.92
C SER A 258 -1.48 -10.09 18.57
N GLY A 259 -0.57 -10.62 17.75
CA GLY A 259 0.73 -11.09 18.19
C GLY A 259 1.50 -10.07 19.04
N GLY A 260 1.27 -8.76 18.82
CA GLY A 260 1.80 -7.69 19.66
C GLY A 260 1.36 -7.78 21.12
N THR A 261 0.14 -8.26 21.39
CA THR A 261 -0.38 -8.50 22.74
C THR A 261 0.45 -9.54 23.50
N ALA A 262 0.73 -10.69 22.87
CA ALA A 262 1.56 -11.73 23.47
C ALA A 262 3.01 -11.27 23.65
N PHE A 263 3.59 -10.61 22.64
CA PHE A 263 4.94 -10.07 22.69
C PHE A 263 5.12 -9.09 23.86
N TRP A 264 4.21 -8.12 23.98
CA TRP A 264 4.22 -7.15 25.08
C TRP A 264 4.13 -7.83 26.45
N GLY A 265 3.27 -8.84 26.57
CA GLY A 265 3.12 -9.63 27.80
C GLY A 265 4.42 -10.32 28.23
N VAL A 266 5.13 -10.94 27.28
CA VAL A 266 6.43 -11.60 27.54
C VAL A 266 7.50 -10.58 27.93
N ALA A 267 7.58 -9.45 27.21
CA ALA A 267 8.51 -8.38 27.52
C ALA A 267 8.27 -7.79 28.94
N ASN A 268 7.01 -7.70 29.36
CA ASN A 268 6.63 -7.15 30.66
C ASN A 268 6.52 -8.16 31.81
N THR A 269 6.73 -9.44 31.54
CA THR A 269 6.85 -10.50 32.56
C THR A 269 8.29 -11.00 32.63
N VAL A 270 8.61 -12.08 31.91
CA VAL A 270 9.92 -12.74 31.95
C VAL A 270 11.04 -11.80 31.50
N GLY A 271 10.78 -10.94 30.51
CA GLY A 271 11.77 -9.97 30.07
C GLY A 271 12.03 -8.87 31.10
N ARG A 272 11.08 -8.61 32.02
CA ARG A 272 11.24 -7.65 33.12
C ARG A 272 11.91 -8.29 34.33
N ALA A 273 11.66 -9.56 34.59
CA ALA A 273 12.29 -10.31 35.67
C ALA A 273 13.78 -10.57 35.44
N ASP A 274 14.17 -10.88 34.20
CA ASP A 274 15.57 -10.98 33.79
C ASP A 274 15.81 -10.00 32.65
N THR A 275 16.33 -8.82 32.97
CA THR A 275 16.53 -7.74 32.00
C THR A 275 17.57 -8.10 30.93
N ALA A 276 18.56 -8.93 31.26
CA ALA A 276 19.60 -9.33 30.31
C ALA A 276 19.06 -10.36 29.31
N ALA A 277 18.32 -11.37 29.78
CA ALA A 277 17.64 -12.32 28.91
C ALA A 277 16.52 -11.63 28.11
N GLY A 278 15.75 -10.76 28.76
CA GLY A 278 14.68 -9.98 28.13
C GLY A 278 15.18 -9.12 26.97
N ARG A 279 16.32 -8.44 27.15
CA ARG A 279 16.98 -7.69 26.07
C ARG A 279 17.31 -8.57 24.87
N ARG A 280 18.00 -9.70 25.09
CA ARG A 280 18.34 -10.64 24.02
C ARG A 280 17.09 -11.20 23.33
N TRP A 281 16.05 -11.46 24.10
CA TRP A 281 14.78 -11.98 23.59
C TRP A 281 14.10 -10.97 22.66
N VAL A 282 13.94 -9.70 23.07
CA VAL A 282 13.33 -8.68 22.20
C VAL A 282 14.19 -8.38 20.96
N GLU A 283 15.52 -8.38 21.07
CA GLU A 283 16.44 -8.21 19.94
C GLU A 283 16.30 -9.36 18.92
N THR A 284 15.97 -10.57 19.39
CA THR A 284 15.79 -11.75 18.53
C THR A 284 14.43 -11.76 17.84
N TYR A 285 13.35 -11.45 18.57
CA TYR A 285 11.99 -11.71 18.09
C TYR A 285 11.23 -10.46 17.59
N ALA A 286 11.73 -9.25 17.83
CA ALA A 286 11.06 -8.03 17.33
C ALA A 286 10.96 -7.99 15.79
N GLU A 287 11.91 -8.59 15.06
CA GLU A 287 11.85 -8.67 13.59
C GLU A 287 10.74 -9.61 13.07
N SER A 288 10.18 -10.45 13.94
CA SER A 288 9.02 -11.30 13.60
C SER A 288 7.68 -10.59 13.80
N LEU A 289 7.67 -9.40 14.41
CA LEU A 289 6.46 -8.57 14.46
C LEU A 289 6.14 -8.05 13.04
N PRO A 290 4.86 -8.02 12.65
CA PRO A 290 4.47 -7.38 11.40
C PRO A 290 4.81 -5.89 11.44
N GLY A 291 5.02 -5.27 10.28
CA GLY A 291 5.17 -3.81 10.23
C GLY A 291 3.84 -3.07 10.39
N PHE A 292 2.73 -3.70 9.97
CA PHE A 292 1.40 -3.10 9.94
C PHE A 292 0.33 -4.16 9.64
N HIS A 293 -0.86 -4.02 10.21
CA HIS A 293 -2.07 -4.80 9.84
C HIS A 293 -2.99 -3.94 8.95
N PRO A 294 -3.00 -4.15 7.61
CA PRO A 294 -3.75 -3.30 6.69
C PRO A 294 -5.23 -3.65 6.55
N THR A 295 -5.64 -4.83 7.01
CA THR A 295 -6.99 -5.38 6.78
C THR A 295 -7.48 -6.12 8.03
N GLY A 296 -8.77 -6.39 8.09
CA GLY A 296 -9.44 -7.08 9.21
C GLY A 296 -10.36 -6.15 10.00
N SER A 297 -11.36 -6.72 10.67
CA SER A 297 -12.43 -5.97 11.37
C SER A 297 -11.99 -5.25 12.64
N TRP A 298 -10.74 -5.46 13.08
CA TRP A 298 -10.18 -4.89 14.32
C TRP A 298 -8.76 -4.35 14.10
N ASN A 299 -8.43 -4.03 12.85
CA ASN A 299 -7.06 -3.73 12.44
C ASN A 299 -6.49 -2.49 13.13
N CYS A 300 -7.31 -1.53 13.57
CA CYS A 300 -6.82 -0.40 14.35
C CYS A 300 -6.32 -0.88 15.72
N SER A 301 -7.10 -1.71 16.42
CA SER A 301 -6.66 -2.32 17.68
C SER A 301 -5.41 -3.19 17.51
N HIS A 302 -5.35 -4.01 16.45
CA HIS A 302 -4.18 -4.84 16.17
C HIS A 302 -2.92 -4.00 16.02
N ASN A 303 -3.02 -2.85 15.36
CA ASN A 303 -1.92 -1.91 15.17
C ASN A 303 -1.58 -1.14 16.46
N ILE A 304 -2.53 -0.89 17.37
CA ILE A 304 -2.23 -0.32 18.70
C ILE A 304 -1.42 -1.33 19.53
N TRP A 305 -1.84 -2.59 19.57
CA TRP A 305 -1.09 -3.65 20.24
C TRP A 305 0.30 -3.86 19.64
N LEU A 306 0.41 -3.72 18.32
CA LEU A 306 1.68 -3.76 17.61
C LEU A 306 2.56 -2.57 18.00
N ALA A 307 2.01 -1.36 18.06
CA ALA A 307 2.73 -0.17 18.54
C ALA A 307 3.25 -0.39 19.96
N ASN A 308 2.42 -0.95 20.85
CA ASN A 308 2.80 -1.28 22.22
C ASN A 308 3.95 -2.31 22.29
N ALA A 309 3.92 -3.32 21.42
CA ALA A 309 4.98 -4.32 21.32
C ALA A 309 6.32 -3.71 20.86
N TYR A 310 6.29 -2.84 19.84
CA TYR A 310 7.48 -2.11 19.39
C TYR A 310 8.02 -1.16 20.46
N ARG A 311 7.16 -0.47 21.22
CA ARG A 311 7.59 0.31 22.39
C ARG A 311 8.30 -0.59 23.41
N ALA A 312 7.71 -1.72 23.78
CA ALA A 312 8.33 -2.65 24.74
C ALA A 312 9.67 -3.19 24.23
N ALA A 313 9.79 -3.47 22.94
CA ALA A 313 11.05 -3.86 22.31
C ALA A 313 12.09 -2.73 22.34
N ALA A 314 11.67 -1.48 22.12
CA ALA A 314 12.54 -0.31 22.15
C ALA A 314 13.06 -0.01 23.56
N GLU A 315 12.19 -0.02 24.57
CA GLU A 315 12.54 0.22 25.98
C GLU A 315 13.51 -0.84 26.53
N ARG A 316 13.44 -2.09 26.04
CA ARG A 316 14.29 -3.19 26.52
C ARG A 316 15.51 -3.48 25.66
N GLY A 317 15.40 -3.34 24.34
CA GLY A 317 16.47 -3.58 23.38
C GLY A 317 17.38 -2.36 23.15
N GLY A 318 16.81 -1.16 23.25
CA GLY A 318 17.49 0.09 22.90
C GLY A 318 17.61 0.36 21.39
N ASP A 319 16.96 -0.46 20.55
CA ASP A 319 16.96 -0.25 19.09
C ASP A 319 15.99 0.88 18.71
N ILE A 320 16.56 1.98 18.18
CA ILE A 320 15.80 3.15 17.73
C ILE A 320 14.80 2.83 16.60
N ARG A 321 15.01 1.77 15.82
CA ARG A 321 14.06 1.34 14.77
C ARG A 321 12.70 0.98 15.37
N ASN A 322 12.69 0.39 16.56
CA ASN A 322 11.46 0.02 17.25
C ASN A 322 10.71 1.27 17.76
N TRP A 323 11.42 2.31 18.22
CA TRP A 323 10.81 3.62 18.55
C TRP A 323 10.18 4.28 17.32
N ARG A 324 10.86 4.22 16.17
CA ARG A 324 10.33 4.76 14.91
C ARG A 324 9.07 4.03 14.47
N MET A 325 9.06 2.70 14.61
CA MET A 325 7.88 1.90 14.27
C MET A 325 6.71 2.17 15.22
N HIS A 326 6.98 2.28 16.52
CA HIS A 326 5.99 2.69 17.51
C HIS A 326 5.35 4.03 17.15
N GLN A 327 6.18 5.05 16.88
CA GLN A 327 5.70 6.38 16.51
C GLN A 327 4.91 6.35 15.19
N TYR A 328 5.41 5.64 14.18
CA TYR A 328 4.74 5.50 12.89
C TYR A 328 3.32 4.95 13.05
N LEU A 329 3.16 3.86 13.82
CA LEU A 329 1.86 3.26 14.05
C LEU A 329 0.93 4.21 14.81
N LEU A 330 1.42 4.84 15.87
CA LEU A 330 0.68 5.85 16.63
C LEU A 330 0.20 7.01 15.73
N ASP A 331 1.12 7.64 15.01
CA ASP A 331 0.81 8.80 14.17
C ASP A 331 -0.15 8.44 13.04
N THR A 332 -0.04 7.22 12.51
CA THR A 332 -0.96 6.69 11.49
C THR A 332 -2.35 6.51 12.08
N LEU A 333 -2.48 5.92 13.28
CA LEU A 333 -3.77 5.74 13.95
C LEU A 333 -4.43 7.08 14.30
N LEU A 334 -3.65 8.07 14.74
CA LEU A 334 -4.15 9.43 15.01
C LEU A 334 -4.67 10.16 13.76
N THR A 335 -4.34 9.70 12.54
CA THR A 335 -4.95 10.27 11.32
C THR A 335 -6.42 9.89 11.16
N LEU A 336 -6.91 8.88 11.89
CA LEU A 336 -8.29 8.41 11.81
C LEU A 336 -9.28 9.28 12.58
N ASP A 337 -8.81 10.08 13.54
CA ASP A 337 -9.58 11.09 14.27
C ASP A 337 -9.88 12.30 13.35
N THR A 338 -10.71 12.07 12.34
CA THR A 338 -10.96 13.05 11.27
C THR A 338 -12.02 14.10 11.64
N ASP A 339 -12.84 13.85 12.67
CA ASP A 339 -13.77 14.83 13.26
C ASP A 339 -13.16 15.55 14.49
N ARG A 340 -11.94 15.18 14.90
CA ARG A 340 -11.17 15.79 16.00
C ARG A 340 -11.87 15.72 17.36
N ASP A 341 -12.67 14.69 17.59
CA ASP A 341 -13.38 14.54 18.84
C ASP A 341 -12.66 13.64 19.85
N GLY A 342 -11.55 13.02 19.44
CA GLY A 342 -10.70 12.14 20.24
C GLY A 342 -11.02 10.64 20.10
N GLY A 343 -12.06 10.30 19.34
CA GLY A 343 -12.45 8.93 19.02
C GLY A 343 -11.61 8.31 17.91
N ILE A 344 -11.37 7.01 18.01
CA ILE A 344 -10.69 6.19 17.00
C ILE A 344 -11.59 4.99 16.65
N PRO A 345 -11.80 4.67 15.37
CA PRO A 345 -12.60 3.53 14.97
C PRO A 345 -11.84 2.21 15.13
N ALA A 346 -12.57 1.08 15.19
CA ALA A 346 -11.97 -0.26 15.21
C ALA A 346 -11.30 -0.67 13.88
N THR A 347 -11.79 -0.10 12.77
CA THR A 347 -11.31 -0.43 11.42
C THR A 347 -10.88 0.82 10.65
N TRP A 348 -9.81 0.71 9.85
CA TRP A 348 -9.33 1.81 8.98
C TRP A 348 -10.38 2.37 8.01
N THR A 349 -11.42 1.59 7.69
CA THR A 349 -12.48 1.97 6.75
C THR A 349 -13.76 2.45 7.43
N ASP A 350 -13.83 2.37 8.76
CA ASP A 350 -15.00 2.84 9.49
C ASP A 350 -15.03 4.38 9.51
N PRO A 351 -16.20 5.00 9.34
CA PRO A 351 -16.34 6.44 9.43
C PRO A 351 -16.21 6.93 10.89
N PRO A 352 -15.97 8.24 11.13
CA PRO A 352 -15.91 8.82 12.47
C PRO A 352 -17.21 8.64 13.28
N SER A 353 -18.34 8.36 12.63
CA SER A 353 -19.59 8.01 13.32
C SER A 353 -19.56 6.62 13.98
N ARG A 354 -18.45 5.89 13.86
CA ARG A 354 -18.25 4.55 14.43
C ARG A 354 -17.05 4.46 15.38
N ASP A 355 -16.57 5.58 15.89
CA ASP A 355 -15.49 5.55 16.87
C ASP A 355 -15.86 4.73 18.11
N GLN A 356 -14.83 4.07 18.65
CA GLN A 356 -14.90 3.07 19.70
C GLN A 356 -14.13 3.58 20.92
N THR A 357 -14.76 3.58 22.10
CA THR A 357 -14.13 4.07 23.33
C THR A 357 -12.91 3.25 23.70
N TRP A 358 -12.96 1.93 23.53
CA TRP A 358 -11.90 1.00 23.92
C TRP A 358 -10.68 1.05 22.98
N VAL A 359 -10.90 1.26 21.67
CA VAL A 359 -9.79 1.49 20.73
C VAL A 359 -9.09 2.80 21.07
N SER A 360 -9.89 3.82 21.40
CA SER A 360 -9.38 5.13 21.78
C SER A 360 -8.53 5.01 23.06
N THR A 361 -9.08 4.47 24.15
CA THR A 361 -8.34 4.27 25.42
C THR A 361 -7.05 3.48 25.23
N TYR A 362 -7.02 2.43 24.39
CA TYR A 362 -5.77 1.71 24.06
C TYR A 362 -4.71 2.65 23.49
N LEU A 363 -5.10 3.55 22.58
CA LEU A 363 -4.17 4.51 21.99
C LEU A 363 -3.57 5.45 23.06
N HIS A 364 -4.28 5.74 24.15
CA HIS A 364 -3.72 6.47 25.28
C HIS A 364 -2.57 5.72 25.94
N PHE A 365 -2.89 4.63 26.63
CA PHE A 365 -1.99 4.06 27.63
C PHE A 365 -0.94 3.15 27.01
N MET A 366 -1.20 2.63 25.81
CA MET A 366 -0.25 1.80 25.07
C MET A 366 0.66 2.64 24.16
N ALA A 367 0.17 3.76 23.63
CA ALA A 367 0.88 4.53 22.62
C ALA A 367 1.28 5.95 23.06
N MET A 368 0.32 6.85 23.31
CA MET A 368 0.65 8.27 23.51
C MET A 368 1.39 8.58 24.82
N ASP A 369 1.11 7.86 25.90
CA ASP A 369 1.62 8.14 27.26
C ASP A 369 3.15 8.34 27.33
N VAL A 370 3.90 7.57 26.53
CA VAL A 370 5.37 7.61 26.52
C VAL A 370 5.93 8.92 26.00
N TYR A 371 5.20 9.61 25.12
CA TYR A 371 5.62 10.89 24.56
C TYR A 371 5.23 12.10 25.40
N THR A 372 4.45 11.87 26.46
CA THR A 372 4.04 12.90 27.43
C THR A 372 4.75 12.79 28.78
N THR A 373 5.67 11.82 28.94
CA THR A 373 6.39 11.57 30.20
C THR A 373 7.90 11.80 30.03
N PRO A 374 8.54 12.67 30.84
CA PRO A 374 7.92 13.58 31.81
C PRO A 374 7.10 14.68 31.12
N THR A 375 6.14 15.26 31.85
CA THR A 375 5.48 16.50 31.46
C THR A 375 6.19 17.67 32.13
N PHE A 376 6.37 18.77 31.41
CA PHE A 376 7.05 19.97 31.90
C PHE A 376 6.07 21.09 32.22
N ASP A 377 6.46 22.02 33.08
CA ASP A 377 5.65 23.19 33.40
C ASP A 377 5.54 24.12 32.18
N ARG A 378 6.65 24.32 31.46
CA ARG A 378 6.74 25.17 30.26
C ARG A 378 7.53 24.46 29.17
N ASP A 379 6.86 24.11 28.08
CA ASP A 379 7.48 23.40 26.95
C ASP A 379 6.74 23.74 25.64
N ALA A 380 7.48 24.25 24.65
CA ALA A 380 6.97 24.59 23.32
C ALA A 380 7.52 23.63 22.26
N ALA A 381 6.69 22.71 21.79
CA ALA A 381 7.10 21.78 20.74
C ALA A 381 6.87 22.35 19.34
N GLN A 382 7.93 22.36 18.53
CA GLN A 382 7.83 22.62 17.12
C GLN A 382 7.38 21.34 16.39
N LEU A 383 6.15 21.35 15.88
CA LEU A 383 5.57 20.24 15.14
C LEU A 383 6.00 20.26 13.66
N GLU A 384 5.61 19.23 12.92
CA GLU A 384 5.87 19.13 11.47
C GLU A 384 5.32 20.34 10.69
N PHE A 385 5.93 20.60 9.52
CA PHE A 385 5.40 21.59 8.60
C PHE A 385 4.06 21.12 8.03
N VAL A 386 3.04 21.96 8.08
CA VAL A 386 1.74 21.67 7.50
C VAL A 386 1.85 21.74 5.97
N THR A 387 1.98 20.55 5.38
CA THR A 387 1.94 20.20 3.95
C THR A 387 2.85 20.99 3.02
N LEU A 388 3.81 20.27 2.43
CA LEU A 388 4.43 20.60 1.14
C LEU A 388 4.12 19.53 0.09
N ASP A 389 3.01 18.80 0.26
CA ASP A 389 2.67 17.55 -0.43
C ASP A 389 2.21 17.74 -1.88
N ARG A 390 2.71 18.78 -2.55
CA ARG A 390 2.48 19.02 -3.97
C ARG A 390 3.79 18.95 -4.72
N LEU A 391 3.68 18.59 -6.00
CA LEU A 391 4.79 18.72 -6.93
C LEU A 391 5.14 20.21 -7.08
N LEU A 392 6.35 20.60 -6.68
CA LEU A 392 6.85 21.97 -6.79
C LEU A 392 7.70 22.11 -8.05
N ILE A 393 7.40 23.10 -8.90
CA ILE A 393 8.09 23.29 -10.20
C ILE A 393 8.62 24.71 -10.27
N ALA A 394 9.90 24.91 -10.62
CA ALA A 394 10.43 26.27 -10.74
C ALA A 394 10.01 26.98 -12.05
N PRO A 395 9.75 28.31 -12.03
CA PRO A 395 9.62 29.15 -10.84
C PRO A 395 8.24 28.99 -10.17
N ASP A 396 8.21 28.81 -8.86
CA ASP A 396 6.97 28.77 -8.06
C ASP A 396 7.21 29.46 -6.70
N SER A 397 6.17 29.56 -5.87
CA SER A 397 6.28 29.93 -4.48
C SER A 397 5.42 29.03 -3.60
N VAL A 398 5.93 28.67 -2.43
CA VAL A 398 5.24 27.79 -1.50
C VAL A 398 4.92 28.51 -0.19
N GLU A 399 3.77 28.18 0.39
CA GLU A 399 3.41 28.66 1.72
C GLU A 399 4.25 27.94 2.76
N VAL A 400 4.81 28.69 3.70
CA VAL A 400 5.61 28.15 4.79
C VAL A 400 4.74 28.16 6.04
N ARG A 401 4.33 26.97 6.48
CA ARG A 401 3.36 26.81 7.58
C ARG A 401 3.88 25.85 8.65
N PRO A 402 4.86 26.27 9.48
CA PRO A 402 5.23 25.47 10.64
C PRO A 402 4.07 25.42 11.64
N ALA A 403 3.82 24.25 12.23
CA ALA A 403 2.89 24.11 13.35
C ALA A 403 3.65 24.16 14.68
N LEU A 404 3.11 24.85 15.66
CA LEU A 404 3.70 25.04 16.97
C LEU A 404 2.68 24.66 18.04
N ALA A 405 3.11 23.98 19.09
CA ALA A 405 2.22 23.54 20.16
C ALA A 405 2.78 23.85 21.55
N ASN A 406 1.90 24.19 22.49
CA ASN A 406 2.21 24.14 23.91
C ASN A 406 2.00 22.71 24.42
N VAL A 407 3.10 22.05 24.77
CA VAL A 407 3.11 20.70 25.33
C VAL A 407 3.42 20.70 26.84
N GLY A 408 3.55 21.89 27.45
CA GLY A 408 3.70 22.09 28.89
C GLY A 408 2.38 22.37 29.60
N LEU A 409 2.44 22.51 30.93
CA LEU A 409 1.27 22.69 31.80
C LEU A 409 0.79 24.14 31.96
N LYS A 410 1.65 25.12 31.66
CA LYS A 410 1.39 26.56 31.81
C LYS A 410 1.26 27.24 30.46
N ASP A 411 0.50 28.35 30.43
CA ASP A 411 0.44 29.21 29.26
C ASP A 411 1.82 29.81 28.94
N LEU A 412 2.15 29.86 27.64
CA LEU A 412 3.38 30.44 27.13
C LEU A 412 3.08 31.80 26.51
N THR A 413 3.59 32.86 27.12
CA THR A 413 3.49 34.23 26.61
C THR A 413 4.82 34.59 25.95
N GLY A 414 4.85 34.60 24.61
CA GLY A 414 6.03 35.00 23.84
C GLY A 414 6.89 33.88 23.29
N ALA A 415 6.30 32.75 22.87
CA ALA A 415 7.03 31.77 22.07
C ALA A 415 7.38 32.38 20.71
N VAL A 416 8.66 32.38 20.34
CA VAL A 416 9.17 32.94 19.08
C VAL A 416 9.58 31.81 18.16
N THR A 417 8.92 31.67 17.02
CA THR A 417 9.30 30.72 15.98
C THR A 417 10.07 31.42 14.87
N THR A 418 11.27 30.96 14.61
CA THR A 418 12.13 31.40 13.51
C THR A 418 12.23 30.31 12.46
N VAL A 419 11.90 30.62 11.20
CA VAL A 419 12.09 29.71 10.07
C VAL A 419 13.20 30.22 9.18
N THR A 420 14.18 29.35 8.93
CA THR A 420 15.35 29.64 8.10
C THR A 420 15.52 28.62 6.98
N GLY A 421 16.04 29.09 5.84
CA GLY A 421 16.44 28.25 4.71
C GLY A 421 17.18 29.07 3.64
N PRO A 422 17.61 28.45 2.53
CA PRO A 422 18.31 29.16 1.47
C PRO A 422 17.50 30.34 0.92
N GLY A 423 17.95 31.57 1.21
CA GLY A 423 17.27 32.81 0.78
C GLY A 423 15.96 33.11 1.51
N TYR A 424 15.69 32.47 2.65
CA TYR A 424 14.44 32.63 3.40
C TYR A 424 14.69 32.77 4.89
N HIS A 425 14.08 33.79 5.47
CA HIS A 425 14.09 34.07 6.90
C HIS A 425 12.75 34.70 7.28
N ALA A 426 12.05 34.10 8.24
CA ALA A 426 10.83 34.65 8.80
C ALA A 426 10.77 34.35 10.29
N GLU A 427 10.22 35.28 11.07
CA GLU A 427 10.06 35.14 12.51
C GLU A 427 8.64 35.55 12.90
N ARG A 428 8.06 34.87 13.88
CA ARG A 428 6.77 35.23 14.46
C ARG A 428 6.72 34.86 15.94
N THR A 429 6.23 35.81 16.74
CA THR A 429 5.90 35.58 18.15
C THR A 429 4.42 35.20 18.28
N THR A 430 4.14 34.14 19.01
CA THR A 430 2.79 33.61 19.21
C THR A 430 2.54 33.30 20.70
N PRO A 431 1.43 33.75 21.29
CA PRO A 431 1.00 33.24 22.60
C PRO A 431 0.41 31.84 22.44
N LEU A 432 0.80 30.91 23.31
CA LEU A 432 0.27 29.54 23.30
C LEU A 432 -0.34 29.22 24.67
N PRO A 433 -1.66 29.34 24.82
CA PRO A 433 -2.36 28.81 25.98
C PRO A 433 -2.09 27.31 26.17
N PHE A 434 -2.39 26.77 27.35
CA PHE A 434 -2.33 25.34 27.64
C PHE A 434 -3.01 24.51 26.53
N LEU A 435 -2.30 23.51 26.02
CA LEU A 435 -2.69 22.63 24.89
C LEU A 435 -2.89 23.30 23.52
N ALA A 436 -2.67 24.61 23.41
CA ALA A 436 -2.90 25.30 22.14
C ALA A 436 -1.94 24.81 21.06
N ILE A 437 -2.46 24.70 19.83
CA ILE A 437 -1.71 24.45 18.61
C ILE A 437 -1.98 25.61 17.67
N ASP A 438 -0.94 26.28 17.17
CA ASP A 438 -1.05 27.30 16.13
C ASP A 438 -0.32 26.85 14.86
N THR A 439 -0.87 27.18 13.70
CA THR A 439 -0.24 26.97 12.40
C THR A 439 0.14 28.33 11.84
N LEU A 440 1.43 28.65 11.91
CA LEU A 440 1.91 29.99 11.59
C LEU A 440 1.88 30.20 10.07
N ALA A 441 1.01 31.09 9.60
CA ALA A 441 1.09 31.59 8.22
C ALA A 441 2.26 32.58 8.11
N LEU A 442 3.38 32.14 7.53
CA LEU A 442 4.56 32.96 7.27
C LEU A 442 4.58 33.43 5.80
N PRO A 443 5.42 34.42 5.44
CA PRO A 443 5.59 34.84 4.04
C PRO A 443 5.89 33.66 3.11
N ARG A 444 5.46 33.75 1.86
CA ARG A 444 5.73 32.67 0.88
C ARG A 444 7.23 32.58 0.59
N LEU A 445 7.76 31.36 0.51
CA LEU A 445 9.09 31.08 0.02
C LEU A 445 9.08 31.11 -1.52
N ALA A 446 9.89 31.97 -2.13
CA ALA A 446 10.13 31.96 -3.57
C ALA A 446 11.08 30.82 -3.96
N LEU A 447 10.76 30.10 -5.03
CA LEU A 447 11.51 28.95 -5.54
C LEU A 447 12.01 29.25 -6.96
N PRO A 448 13.04 30.10 -7.12
CA PRO A 448 13.45 30.60 -8.43
C PRO A 448 14.13 29.56 -9.33
N ALA A 449 14.66 28.48 -8.75
CA ALA A 449 15.41 27.47 -9.47
C ALA A 449 15.05 26.04 -9.01
N PRO A 450 15.14 25.04 -9.91
CA PRO A 450 15.08 23.63 -9.53
C PRO A 450 16.18 23.25 -8.56
N GLY A 451 15.92 22.30 -7.66
CA GLY A 451 16.90 21.85 -6.69
C GLY A 451 16.28 21.26 -5.43
N ARG A 452 17.12 20.93 -4.46
CA ARG A 452 16.68 20.58 -3.10
C ARG A 452 16.63 21.84 -2.25
N TYR A 453 15.54 22.01 -1.54
CA TYR A 453 15.34 23.07 -0.56
C TYR A 453 15.16 22.44 0.81
N ALA A 454 15.64 23.13 1.83
CA ALA A 454 15.50 22.72 3.22
C ALA A 454 15.05 23.93 4.04
N LEU A 455 14.08 23.72 4.91
CA LEU A 455 13.64 24.70 5.90
C LEU A 455 13.83 24.11 7.30
N ALA A 456 14.27 24.95 8.23
CA ALA A 456 14.30 24.64 9.65
C ALA A 456 13.46 25.66 10.40
N ALA A 457 12.45 25.19 11.13
CA ALA A 457 11.71 25.97 12.10
C ALA A 457 12.31 25.69 13.48
N VAL A 458 12.67 26.73 14.21
CA VAL A 458 13.16 26.67 15.58
C VAL A 458 12.28 27.56 16.43
N THR A 459 11.73 27.02 17.51
CA THR A 459 10.98 27.79 18.50
C THR A 459 11.84 28.06 19.72
N ALA A 460 11.67 29.23 20.32
CA ALA A 460 12.23 29.55 21.62
C ALA A 460 11.12 30.14 22.50
N ALA A 461 10.87 29.53 23.66
CA ALA A 461 9.90 30.03 24.64
C ALA A 461 10.60 30.40 25.97
N PRO A 462 10.17 31.48 26.67
CA PRO A 462 10.75 31.86 27.96
C PRO A 462 10.57 30.79 29.05
N GLY A 463 11.68 30.19 29.45
CA GLY A 463 11.69 29.14 30.48
C GLY A 463 11.27 27.77 29.95
N ASP A 464 11.43 27.53 28.65
CA ASP A 464 11.29 26.20 28.06
C ASP A 464 12.23 25.19 28.73
N GLU A 465 11.69 24.06 29.13
CA GLU A 465 12.39 23.01 29.87
C GLU A 465 12.86 21.86 28.96
N ASN A 466 12.46 21.82 27.69
CA ASN A 466 12.72 20.69 26.80
C ASN A 466 13.13 21.09 25.37
N PRO A 467 14.35 21.64 25.19
CA PRO A 467 14.81 22.13 23.90
C PRO A 467 14.97 21.07 22.80
N ALA A 468 14.79 19.78 23.13
CA ALA A 468 14.92 18.68 22.19
C ALA A 468 13.74 18.60 21.19
N ASN A 469 12.61 19.24 21.48
CA ASN A 469 11.41 19.23 20.63
C ASN A 469 11.15 20.58 19.91
N ASP A 470 12.01 21.58 20.11
CA ASP A 470 11.87 22.95 19.60
C ASP A 470 12.18 23.11 18.11
N THR A 471 12.67 22.05 17.43
CA THR A 471 13.12 22.13 16.04
C THR A 471 12.38 21.16 15.12
N ALA A 472 11.80 21.70 14.05
CA ALA A 472 11.32 20.93 12.91
C ALA A 472 12.15 21.23 11.66
N ARG A 473 12.37 20.22 10.83
CA ARG A 473 13.03 20.35 9.53
C ARG A 473 12.18 19.72 8.45
N VAL A 474 12.18 20.34 7.28
CA VAL A 474 11.59 19.74 6.07
C VAL A 474 12.54 19.93 4.90
N GLU A 475 12.78 18.84 4.17
CA GLU A 475 13.48 18.85 2.89
C GLU A 475 12.52 18.49 1.77
N PHE A 476 12.57 19.23 0.68
CA PHE A 476 11.74 18.98 -0.49
C PHE A 476 12.48 19.28 -1.78
N LYS A 477 12.05 18.64 -2.87
CA LYS A 477 12.60 18.85 -4.21
C LYS A 477 11.69 19.75 -5.01
N VAL A 478 12.29 20.78 -5.60
CA VAL A 478 11.68 21.62 -6.63
C VAL A 478 12.20 21.12 -7.98
N TYR A 479 11.28 20.77 -8.85
CA TYR A 479 11.56 20.17 -10.14
C TYR A 479 11.70 21.25 -11.22
N GLY A 480 12.55 20.97 -12.20
CA GLY A 480 12.62 21.73 -13.44
C GLY A 480 11.81 21.04 -14.52
N ILE A 481 11.12 21.81 -15.36
CA ILE A 481 10.56 21.29 -16.61
C ILE A 481 11.71 21.08 -17.60
N ARG A 482 11.76 19.88 -18.18
CA ARG A 482 12.74 19.43 -19.18
C ARG A 482 12.01 18.99 -20.43
N THR A 483 12.69 19.13 -21.56
CA THR A 483 12.21 18.63 -22.84
C THR A 483 12.77 17.22 -23.06
N VAL A 484 11.88 16.25 -23.26
CA VAL A 484 12.26 14.94 -23.75
C VAL A 484 11.79 14.80 -25.19
N SER A 485 12.73 14.77 -26.12
CA SER A 485 12.48 14.57 -27.54
C SER A 485 13.01 13.21 -27.98
N GLY A 486 12.52 12.69 -29.10
CA GLY A 486 12.98 11.40 -29.56
C GLY A 486 12.27 10.87 -30.78
N THR A 487 12.62 9.66 -31.15
CA THR A 487 11.98 8.89 -32.21
C THR A 487 11.40 7.60 -31.67
N LEU A 488 10.28 7.15 -32.24
CA LEU A 488 9.72 5.82 -32.02
C LEU A 488 9.65 5.08 -33.36
N THR A 489 10.42 3.99 -33.49
CA THR A 489 10.50 3.21 -34.72
C THR A 489 10.27 1.72 -34.49
N ASP A 490 9.89 1.03 -35.55
CA ASP A 490 9.78 -0.42 -35.57
C ASP A 490 11.16 -1.06 -35.44
N SER A 491 11.31 -2.01 -34.51
CA SER A 491 12.61 -2.60 -34.22
C SER A 491 13.21 -3.43 -35.37
N ALA A 492 12.38 -3.90 -36.32
CA ALA A 492 12.82 -4.74 -37.43
C ALA A 492 13.03 -3.94 -38.72
N THR A 493 12.14 -2.98 -39.00
CA THR A 493 12.11 -2.21 -40.25
C THR A 493 12.64 -0.79 -40.12
N SER A 494 12.82 -0.30 -38.89
CA SER A 494 13.11 1.12 -38.57
C SER A 494 12.04 2.11 -39.07
N ALA A 495 10.89 1.62 -39.53
CA ALA A 495 9.78 2.47 -39.95
C ALA A 495 9.22 3.26 -38.76
N PRO A 496 8.77 4.52 -38.96
CA PRO A 496 8.16 5.30 -37.90
C PRO A 496 6.85 4.67 -37.42
N ILE A 497 6.63 4.64 -36.10
CA ILE A 497 5.41 4.08 -35.51
C ILE A 497 4.46 5.21 -35.13
N PRO A 498 3.22 5.25 -35.65
CA PRO A 498 2.17 6.13 -35.15
C PRO A 498 1.69 5.64 -33.78
N ALA A 499 1.87 6.47 -32.75
CA ALA A 499 1.52 6.11 -31.38
C ALA A 499 1.13 7.31 -30.53
N ARG A 500 0.32 7.04 -29.50
CA ARG A 500 0.17 7.95 -28.36
C ARG A 500 1.17 7.55 -27.27
N LEU A 501 1.92 8.53 -26.77
CA LEU A 501 2.83 8.38 -25.66
C LEU A 501 2.20 8.97 -24.41
N TYR A 502 2.32 8.26 -23.29
CA TYR A 502 1.87 8.71 -21.97
C TYR A 502 3.06 8.68 -21.04
N VAL A 503 3.23 9.71 -20.23
CA VAL A 503 4.31 9.78 -19.24
C VAL A 503 3.72 9.72 -17.85
N THR A 504 4.22 8.82 -17.02
CA THR A 504 3.96 8.82 -15.57
C THR A 504 5.27 9.02 -14.82
N ILE A 505 5.19 9.42 -13.54
CA ILE A 505 6.34 9.27 -12.64
C ILE A 505 6.51 7.77 -12.40
N ALA A 506 7.74 7.25 -12.35
CA ALA A 506 7.96 5.82 -12.13
C ALA A 506 7.32 5.38 -10.80
N GLY A 507 6.48 4.33 -10.85
CA GLY A 507 5.68 3.86 -9.72
C GLY A 507 4.34 4.60 -9.49
N ASP A 508 4.06 5.67 -10.25
CA ASP A 508 2.80 6.40 -10.26
C ASP A 508 1.89 5.92 -11.40
N THR A 509 0.57 6.09 -11.25
CA THR A 509 -0.44 5.80 -12.27
C THR A 509 -0.95 7.07 -12.95
N LEU A 510 -0.73 8.25 -12.36
CA LEU A 510 -1.20 9.51 -12.92
C LEU A 510 -0.34 9.95 -14.11
N VAL A 511 -0.99 10.14 -15.25
CA VAL A 511 -0.37 10.68 -16.46
C VAL A 511 0.01 12.14 -16.21
N ARG A 512 1.30 12.45 -16.30
CA ARG A 512 1.87 13.79 -16.13
C ARG A 512 1.95 14.57 -17.43
N ASP A 513 2.18 13.87 -18.53
CA ASP A 513 2.21 14.45 -19.87
C ASP A 513 1.82 13.38 -20.91
N SER A 514 1.45 13.81 -22.12
CA SER A 514 1.18 12.92 -23.24
C SER A 514 1.47 13.59 -24.57
N GLY A 515 1.84 12.78 -25.56
CA GLY A 515 2.16 13.26 -26.90
C GLY A 515 1.78 12.24 -27.96
N ARG A 516 1.91 12.64 -29.22
CA ARG A 516 1.80 11.73 -30.37
C ARG A 516 3.10 11.78 -31.16
N THR A 517 3.43 10.66 -31.78
CA THR A 517 4.48 10.65 -32.79
C THR A 517 3.98 11.33 -34.07
N ASP A 518 4.85 12.08 -34.72
CA ASP A 518 4.59 12.65 -36.05
C ASP A 518 4.76 11.56 -37.15
N PRO A 519 4.53 11.88 -38.43
CA PRO A 519 4.73 10.91 -39.52
C PRO A 519 6.17 10.38 -39.66
N GLY A 520 7.17 11.09 -39.11
CA GLY A 520 8.56 10.66 -39.02
C GLY A 520 8.88 9.86 -37.75
N GLY A 521 7.87 9.58 -36.91
CA GLY A 521 8.04 8.89 -35.64
C GLY A 521 8.60 9.77 -34.53
N ASN A 522 8.79 11.07 -34.77
CA ASN A 522 9.36 11.98 -33.79
C ASN A 522 8.31 12.37 -32.74
N PHE A 523 8.77 12.60 -31.51
CA PHE A 523 7.92 13.12 -30.44
C PHE A 523 8.69 14.15 -29.59
N THR A 524 7.94 14.95 -28.86
CA THR A 524 8.47 15.88 -27.84
C THR A 524 7.50 15.93 -26.68
N LEU A 525 8.03 15.86 -25.47
CA LEU A 525 7.29 15.82 -24.20
C LEU A 525 7.93 16.84 -23.24
N SER A 526 7.12 17.45 -22.40
CA SER A 526 7.53 18.45 -21.42
C SER A 526 7.30 17.91 -20.02
N ILE A 527 8.38 17.48 -19.37
CA ILE A 527 8.29 16.67 -18.15
C ILE A 527 9.24 17.17 -17.08
N ILE A 528 8.90 16.90 -15.82
CA ILE A 528 9.75 17.25 -14.69
C ILE A 528 11.03 16.40 -14.64
N ASP A 529 12.10 16.95 -14.07
CA ASP A 529 13.36 16.25 -13.85
C ASP A 529 13.27 15.18 -12.74
N THR A 530 12.74 14.02 -13.10
CA THR A 530 12.57 12.87 -12.20
C THR A 530 12.74 11.53 -12.94
N THR A 531 12.56 10.43 -12.22
CA THR A 531 12.40 9.11 -12.85
C THR A 531 10.98 8.99 -13.39
N ILE A 532 10.86 8.84 -14.70
CA ILE A 532 9.60 8.76 -15.44
C ILE A 532 9.47 7.45 -16.19
N ALA A 533 8.24 7.04 -16.45
CA ALA A 533 7.91 5.94 -17.34
C ALA A 533 7.17 6.49 -18.56
N ILE A 534 7.70 6.25 -19.77
CA ILE A 534 7.03 6.54 -21.03
C ILE A 534 6.32 5.26 -21.49
N THR A 535 5.01 5.27 -21.54
CA THR A 535 4.19 4.19 -22.12
C THR A 535 3.74 4.58 -23.51
N CYS A 536 4.16 3.80 -24.52
CA CYS A 536 3.64 3.89 -25.88
C CYS A 536 2.37 3.02 -26.02
N ARG A 537 1.31 3.60 -26.58
CA ARG A 537 0.13 2.92 -27.09
C ARG A 537 0.08 3.10 -28.61
N PRO A 538 0.70 2.18 -29.37
CA PRO A 538 0.67 2.25 -30.82
C PRO A 538 -0.63 1.64 -31.37
N GLU A 539 -0.89 1.86 -32.65
CA GLU A 539 -1.90 1.10 -33.39
C GLU A 539 -1.40 -0.32 -33.71
N ALA A 540 -2.31 -1.24 -34.01
CA ALA A 540 -1.90 -2.57 -34.50
C ALA A 540 -1.08 -2.41 -35.79
N PRO A 541 0.02 -3.18 -35.99
CA PRO A 541 0.36 -4.43 -35.32
C PRO A 541 1.31 -4.32 -34.11
N TRP A 542 1.69 -3.13 -33.64
CA TRP A 542 2.65 -2.97 -32.53
C TRP A 542 1.99 -3.19 -31.17
N TYR A 543 2.76 -3.67 -30.18
CA TYR A 543 2.26 -3.83 -28.81
C TYR A 543 2.61 -2.64 -27.92
N ARG A 544 1.85 -2.48 -26.83
CA ARG A 544 2.10 -1.47 -25.80
C ARG A 544 3.44 -1.74 -25.11
N ARG A 545 4.32 -0.75 -25.04
CA ARG A 545 5.61 -0.86 -24.35
C ARG A 545 5.82 0.31 -23.40
N THR A 546 6.47 0.04 -22.28
CA THR A 546 6.87 1.06 -21.30
C THR A 546 8.39 1.07 -21.16
N TRP A 547 8.97 2.28 -21.10
CA TRP A 547 10.38 2.50 -20.81
C TRP A 547 10.53 3.42 -19.62
N GLU A 548 11.53 3.18 -18.77
CA GLU A 548 11.84 4.04 -17.63
C GLU A 548 13.12 4.84 -17.88
N PHE A 549 13.08 6.13 -17.55
CA PHE A 549 14.20 7.06 -17.70
C PHE A 549 14.40 7.89 -16.44
N ALA A 550 15.65 8.19 -16.09
CA ALA A 550 15.98 9.20 -15.12
C ALA A 550 16.30 10.51 -15.85
N ILE A 551 15.43 11.51 -15.71
CA ILE A 551 15.56 12.80 -16.39
C ILE A 551 16.17 13.82 -15.44
N THR A 552 17.33 14.35 -15.83
CA THR A 552 18.07 15.38 -15.07
C THR A 552 18.27 16.68 -15.86
N GLY A 553 17.96 16.64 -17.16
CA GLY A 553 18.09 17.73 -18.12
C GLY A 553 17.32 17.40 -19.39
N ASP A 554 17.37 18.28 -20.39
CA ASP A 554 16.80 17.99 -21.70
C ASP A 554 17.45 16.72 -22.28
N THR A 555 16.62 15.80 -22.75
CA THR A 555 17.04 14.44 -23.10
C THR A 555 16.50 14.05 -24.46
N SER A 556 17.36 13.49 -25.30
CA SER A 556 16.96 12.87 -26.56
C SER A 556 16.99 11.35 -26.42
N VAL A 557 15.92 10.65 -26.82
CA VAL A 557 15.82 9.19 -26.73
C VAL A 557 15.42 8.57 -28.06
N SER A 558 15.89 7.35 -28.32
CA SER A 558 15.45 6.54 -29.45
C SER A 558 14.72 5.30 -28.91
N LEU A 559 13.42 5.27 -29.11
CA LEU A 559 12.53 4.20 -28.67
C LEU A 559 12.29 3.26 -29.85
N THR A 560 12.32 1.95 -29.58
CA THR A 560 11.95 0.95 -30.59
C THR A 560 10.85 0.05 -30.07
N SER A 561 9.89 -0.31 -30.91
CA SER A 561 8.86 -1.29 -30.55
C SER A 561 8.72 -2.34 -31.64
N PRO A 562 8.76 -3.63 -31.32
CA PRO A 562 8.40 -4.66 -32.28
C PRO A 562 6.90 -4.77 -32.52
N THR A 563 6.52 -5.46 -33.59
CA THR A 563 5.15 -5.95 -33.76
C THR A 563 4.80 -6.99 -32.68
N ALA A 564 3.52 -7.08 -32.34
CA ALA A 564 2.99 -8.03 -31.37
C ALA A 564 3.08 -9.47 -31.89
N HIS A 565 3.02 -10.45 -30.98
CA HIS A 565 2.87 -11.86 -31.36
C HIS A 565 1.44 -12.21 -31.72
N LEU A 566 0.45 -11.48 -31.21
CA LEU A 566 -0.95 -11.75 -31.51
C LEU A 566 -1.83 -10.50 -31.44
N LEU A 567 -2.97 -10.58 -32.11
CA LEU A 567 -4.08 -9.62 -32.02
C LEU A 567 -5.17 -10.18 -31.09
N LEU A 568 -5.50 -9.46 -30.03
CA LEU A 568 -6.57 -9.76 -29.09
C LEU A 568 -7.82 -8.94 -29.48
N VAL A 569 -8.82 -9.59 -30.06
CA VAL A 569 -10.07 -8.96 -30.51
C VAL A 569 -11.15 -9.15 -29.47
N ASN A 570 -11.66 -8.03 -28.95
CA ASN A 570 -12.82 -7.97 -28.07
C ASN A 570 -14.07 -7.68 -28.89
N ASN A 571 -15.05 -8.59 -28.86
CA ASN A 571 -16.40 -8.37 -29.35
C ASN A 571 -17.46 -8.55 -28.24
N ASP A 572 -17.07 -8.46 -26.97
CA ASP A 572 -17.99 -8.34 -25.84
C ASP A 572 -18.57 -6.91 -25.80
N PRO A 573 -19.90 -6.72 -25.94
CA PRO A 573 -20.54 -5.40 -25.90
C PRO A 573 -20.28 -4.61 -24.62
N ALA A 574 -20.04 -5.28 -23.49
CA ALA A 574 -19.78 -4.65 -22.21
C ALA A 574 -18.28 -4.40 -21.94
N ALA A 575 -17.39 -4.98 -22.75
CA ALA A 575 -15.94 -4.94 -22.61
C ALA A 575 -15.39 -5.35 -21.22
N GLY A 576 -16.15 -6.13 -20.45
CA GLY A 576 -15.85 -6.42 -19.03
C GLY A 576 -14.74 -7.45 -18.83
N TYR A 577 -14.51 -8.31 -19.82
CA TYR A 577 -13.70 -9.52 -19.64
C TYR A 577 -12.25 -9.43 -20.14
N ARG A 578 -11.84 -8.27 -20.67
CA ARG A 578 -10.52 -8.10 -21.28
C ARG A 578 -9.35 -8.50 -20.38
N HIS A 579 -9.43 -8.16 -19.09
CA HIS A 579 -8.35 -8.38 -18.14
C HIS A 579 -8.01 -9.87 -17.95
N TYR A 580 -8.99 -10.78 -18.02
CA TYR A 580 -8.75 -12.23 -17.95
C TYR A 580 -7.80 -12.75 -19.02
N TYR A 581 -7.79 -12.11 -20.19
CA TYR A 581 -6.90 -12.43 -21.31
C TYR A 581 -5.57 -11.72 -21.17
N THR A 582 -5.57 -10.41 -20.92
CA THR A 582 -4.33 -9.62 -20.87
C THR A 582 -3.45 -10.06 -19.71
N ASP A 583 -4.02 -10.35 -18.53
CA ASP A 583 -3.26 -10.81 -17.37
C ASP A 583 -2.65 -12.19 -17.63
N ALA A 584 -3.37 -13.08 -18.32
CA ALA A 584 -2.85 -14.39 -18.69
C ALA A 584 -1.70 -14.29 -19.71
N LEU A 585 -1.82 -13.39 -20.69
CA LEU A 585 -0.78 -13.14 -21.69
C LEU A 585 0.48 -12.48 -21.09
N ASP A 586 0.27 -11.49 -20.22
CA ASP A 586 1.34 -10.77 -19.53
C ASP A 586 2.10 -11.73 -18.59
N ALA A 587 1.38 -12.60 -17.87
CA ALA A 587 1.98 -13.61 -16.98
C ALA A 587 2.91 -14.61 -17.71
N ILE A 588 2.64 -14.90 -18.98
CA ILE A 588 3.43 -15.83 -19.81
C ILE A 588 4.40 -15.12 -20.77
N GLY A 589 4.51 -13.79 -20.69
CA GLY A 589 5.45 -12.97 -21.46
C GLY A 589 5.12 -12.83 -22.95
N VAL A 590 3.87 -13.04 -23.36
CA VAL A 590 3.45 -12.93 -24.77
C VAL A 590 3.00 -11.51 -25.06
N THR A 591 3.60 -10.89 -26.08
CA THR A 591 3.22 -9.53 -26.49
C THR A 591 1.97 -9.52 -27.37
N TRP A 592 1.04 -8.61 -27.09
CA TRP A 592 -0.25 -8.54 -27.77
C TRP A 592 -0.62 -7.09 -28.11
N CYS A 593 -1.40 -6.92 -29.19
CA CYS A 593 -2.14 -5.69 -29.46
C CYS A 593 -3.63 -5.98 -29.33
N ALA A 594 -4.42 -5.03 -28.83
CA ALA A 594 -5.85 -5.24 -28.59
C ALA A 594 -6.71 -4.38 -29.51
N TRP A 595 -7.82 -4.95 -29.98
CA TRP A 595 -8.82 -4.26 -30.76
C TRP A 595 -10.19 -4.42 -30.10
N SER A 596 -10.86 -3.31 -29.79
CA SER A 596 -12.22 -3.32 -29.28
C SER A 596 -13.18 -3.07 -30.42
N ARG A 597 -13.93 -4.10 -30.81
CA ARG A 597 -14.90 -3.99 -31.90
C ARG A 597 -16.08 -3.08 -31.56
N PRO A 598 -16.65 -3.08 -30.33
CA PRO A 598 -17.70 -2.12 -29.95
C PRO A 598 -17.25 -0.66 -30.06
N ASP A 599 -15.98 -0.37 -29.76
CA ASP A 599 -15.46 1.01 -29.73
C ASP A 599 -14.89 1.48 -31.08
N SER A 600 -14.28 0.58 -31.84
CA SER A 600 -13.48 0.91 -33.02
C SER A 600 -14.01 0.34 -34.33
N GLY A 601 -15.11 -0.42 -34.30
CA GLY A 601 -15.66 -1.09 -35.48
C GLY A 601 -14.86 -2.33 -35.90
N PRO A 602 -15.01 -2.80 -37.16
CA PRO A 602 -14.36 -4.02 -37.65
C PRO A 602 -12.83 -4.03 -37.43
N PRO A 603 -12.24 -5.15 -36.99
CA PRO A 603 -10.79 -5.25 -36.82
C PRO A 603 -10.01 -4.99 -38.11
N PRO A 604 -8.81 -4.39 -38.04
CA PRO A 604 -7.99 -4.10 -39.21
C PRO A 604 -7.29 -5.38 -39.68
N TRP A 605 -8.02 -6.31 -40.29
CA TRP A 605 -7.53 -7.65 -40.64
C TRP A 605 -6.26 -7.68 -41.50
N HIS A 606 -5.95 -6.59 -42.20
CA HIS A 606 -4.71 -6.42 -42.97
C HIS A 606 -3.44 -6.41 -42.13
N VAL A 607 -3.52 -6.18 -40.81
CA VAL A 607 -2.34 -6.16 -39.93
C VAL A 607 -1.89 -7.55 -39.48
N VAL A 608 -2.73 -8.57 -39.62
CA VAL A 608 -2.46 -9.94 -39.12
C VAL A 608 -1.15 -10.54 -39.70
N PRO A 609 -0.83 -10.40 -41.00
CA PRO A 609 0.44 -10.87 -41.55
C PRO A 609 1.68 -10.12 -41.02
N ALA A 610 1.50 -8.91 -40.48
CA ALA A 610 2.58 -8.12 -39.91
C ALA A 610 2.86 -8.45 -38.43
N LEU A 611 2.01 -9.26 -37.80
CA LEU A 611 2.29 -9.82 -36.48
C LEU A 611 3.47 -10.79 -36.57
N ARG A 612 4.28 -10.87 -35.50
CA ARG A 612 5.41 -11.82 -35.41
C ARG A 612 4.96 -13.26 -35.58
N THR A 613 3.73 -13.54 -35.16
CA THR A 613 3.04 -14.79 -35.43
C THR A 613 1.63 -14.41 -35.86
N PRO A 614 1.15 -14.79 -37.05
CA PRO A 614 -0.22 -14.52 -37.49
C PRO A 614 -1.28 -15.19 -36.60
N THR A 615 -1.52 -14.65 -35.41
CA THR A 615 -2.33 -15.24 -34.35
C THR A 615 -3.39 -14.25 -33.88
N VAL A 616 -4.62 -14.73 -33.77
CA VAL A 616 -5.77 -13.97 -33.29
C VAL A 616 -6.41 -14.71 -32.12
N ILE A 617 -6.67 -14.00 -31.03
CA ILE A 617 -7.60 -14.44 -29.98
C ILE A 617 -8.86 -13.60 -30.17
N TYR A 618 -9.95 -14.24 -30.56
CA TYR A 618 -11.24 -13.59 -30.75
C TYR A 618 -12.17 -14.01 -29.61
N TYR A 619 -12.55 -13.05 -28.77
CA TYR A 619 -13.45 -13.31 -27.65
C TYR A 619 -14.69 -12.43 -27.62
N THR A 620 -15.77 -12.99 -27.05
CA THR A 620 -17.09 -12.38 -27.10
C THR A 620 -17.74 -12.17 -25.73
N GLY A 621 -17.12 -12.66 -24.65
CA GLY A 621 -17.66 -12.51 -23.30
C GLY A 621 -19.10 -12.99 -23.19
N ASP A 622 -20.01 -12.09 -22.80
CA ASP A 622 -21.43 -12.38 -22.63
C ASP A 622 -22.27 -12.27 -23.90
N ALA A 623 -21.67 -11.92 -25.04
CA ALA A 623 -22.42 -11.83 -26.29
C ALA A 623 -22.97 -13.21 -26.66
N THR A 624 -24.29 -13.32 -26.79
CA THR A 624 -24.99 -14.52 -27.29
C THR A 624 -25.54 -14.36 -28.71
N THR A 625 -25.37 -13.16 -29.28
CA THR A 625 -25.77 -12.81 -30.66
C THR A 625 -24.73 -11.86 -31.23
N GLY A 626 -24.45 -11.97 -32.53
CA GLY A 626 -23.39 -11.21 -33.16
C GLY A 626 -22.01 -11.58 -32.63
N THR A 627 -21.82 -12.81 -32.14
CA THR A 627 -20.57 -13.30 -31.55
C THR A 627 -19.39 -13.16 -32.49
N VAL A 628 -19.51 -13.65 -33.73
CA VAL A 628 -18.56 -13.39 -34.82
C VAL A 628 -19.32 -12.88 -36.04
N PRO A 629 -19.42 -11.55 -36.24
CA PRO A 629 -20.21 -10.96 -37.31
C PRO A 629 -19.72 -11.35 -38.72
N ALA A 630 -20.62 -11.37 -39.71
CA ALA A 630 -20.31 -11.86 -41.07
C ALA A 630 -19.03 -11.25 -41.70
N PRO A 631 -18.79 -9.92 -41.65
CA PRO A 631 -17.57 -9.34 -42.21
C PRO A 631 -16.28 -9.86 -41.55
N ASP A 632 -16.33 -10.19 -40.25
CA ASP A 632 -15.20 -10.72 -39.52
C ASP A 632 -14.98 -12.20 -39.87
N ARG A 633 -16.06 -12.97 -40.06
CA ARG A 633 -15.99 -14.37 -40.51
C ARG A 633 -15.36 -14.48 -41.89
N ASP A 634 -15.81 -13.64 -42.83
CA ASP A 634 -15.29 -13.61 -44.19
C ASP A 634 -13.81 -13.23 -44.18
N SER A 635 -13.43 -12.25 -43.37
CA SER A 635 -12.04 -11.82 -43.23
C SER A 635 -11.15 -12.89 -42.58
N LEU A 636 -11.60 -13.54 -41.51
CA LEU A 636 -10.87 -14.62 -40.85
C LEU A 636 -10.71 -15.83 -41.78
N ALA A 637 -11.75 -16.20 -42.52
CA ALA A 637 -11.72 -17.29 -43.49
C ALA A 637 -10.75 -17.00 -44.63
N ALA A 638 -10.80 -15.80 -45.22
CA ALA A 638 -9.87 -15.38 -46.27
C ALA A 638 -8.41 -15.41 -45.79
N ARG A 639 -8.14 -15.01 -44.54
CA ARG A 639 -6.79 -15.10 -43.94
C ARG A 639 -6.38 -16.52 -43.60
N GLY A 640 -7.33 -17.43 -43.46
CA GLY A 640 -7.10 -18.86 -43.34
C GLY A 640 -6.34 -19.47 -44.50
N GLU A 641 -6.44 -18.85 -45.69
CA GLU A 641 -5.69 -19.22 -46.90
C GLU A 641 -4.19 -18.90 -46.76
N ASP A 642 -3.83 -17.89 -45.95
CA ASP A 642 -2.47 -17.38 -45.74
C ASP A 642 -1.85 -17.76 -44.37
N ARG A 643 -2.21 -18.94 -43.84
CA ARG A 643 -1.77 -19.49 -42.54
C ARG A 643 -2.10 -18.58 -41.34
N LEU A 644 -3.20 -18.88 -40.66
CA LEU A 644 -3.71 -18.19 -39.47
C LEU A 644 -3.76 -19.13 -38.26
N ASN A 645 -3.36 -18.62 -37.09
CA ASN A 645 -3.68 -19.20 -35.80
C ASN A 645 -4.90 -18.47 -35.19
N LEU A 646 -5.95 -19.19 -34.80
CA LEU A 646 -7.15 -18.59 -34.21
C LEU A 646 -7.57 -19.32 -32.93
N LEU A 647 -7.69 -18.58 -31.82
CA LEU A 647 -8.45 -19.00 -30.64
C LEU A 647 -9.80 -18.28 -30.66
N LEU A 648 -10.88 -19.05 -30.76
CA LEU A 648 -12.26 -18.57 -30.69
C LEU A 648 -12.88 -19.02 -29.37
N THR A 649 -13.33 -18.05 -28.56
CA THR A 649 -13.80 -18.32 -27.19
C THR A 649 -14.83 -17.31 -26.71
N GLY A 650 -15.79 -17.77 -25.92
CA GLY A 650 -16.89 -16.96 -25.42
C GLY A 650 -18.12 -17.83 -25.25
N GLN A 651 -19.23 -17.22 -24.89
CA GLN A 651 -20.45 -17.96 -24.58
C GLN A 651 -21.33 -18.13 -25.81
N GLY A 652 -21.86 -19.35 -26.03
CA GLY A 652 -22.85 -19.61 -27.09
C GLY A 652 -22.36 -19.39 -28.52
N ILE A 653 -21.05 -19.26 -28.75
CA ILE A 653 -20.49 -18.99 -30.08
C ILE A 653 -20.85 -20.11 -31.07
N ALA A 654 -20.68 -21.38 -30.66
CA ALA A 654 -20.96 -22.50 -31.56
C ALA A 654 -22.46 -22.65 -31.79
N ALA A 655 -23.29 -22.39 -30.77
CA ALA A 655 -24.74 -22.38 -30.89
C ALA A 655 -25.24 -21.33 -31.90
N GLU A 656 -24.69 -20.11 -31.88
CA GLU A 656 -25.07 -19.06 -32.84
C GLU A 656 -24.59 -19.38 -34.26
N LEU A 657 -23.37 -19.91 -34.40
CA LEU A 657 -22.74 -20.14 -35.70
C LEU A 657 -23.07 -21.50 -36.33
N ALA A 658 -23.97 -22.28 -35.73
CA ALA A 658 -24.38 -23.60 -36.23
C ALA A 658 -24.92 -23.51 -37.67
N GLY A 659 -24.49 -24.43 -38.55
CA GLY A 659 -24.87 -24.43 -39.96
C GLY A 659 -24.16 -23.40 -40.83
N THR A 660 -23.25 -22.58 -40.28
CA THR A 660 -22.43 -21.66 -41.09
C THR A 660 -21.16 -22.36 -41.59
N ALA A 661 -20.75 -22.03 -42.83
CA ALA A 661 -19.48 -22.49 -43.39
C ALA A 661 -18.28 -22.07 -42.51
N PHE A 662 -18.38 -20.93 -41.82
CA PHE A 662 -17.33 -20.51 -40.89
C PHE A 662 -17.12 -21.50 -39.75
N LEU A 663 -18.19 -21.98 -39.09
CA LEU A 663 -18.05 -22.94 -38.00
C LEU A 663 -17.71 -24.35 -38.53
N GLU A 664 -18.41 -24.81 -39.57
CA GLU A 664 -18.32 -26.20 -40.03
C GLU A 664 -17.13 -26.44 -40.98
N ASP A 665 -16.85 -25.50 -41.89
CA ASP A 665 -15.77 -25.63 -42.88
C ASP A 665 -14.48 -25.00 -42.42
N PHE A 666 -14.52 -23.82 -41.79
CA PHE A 666 -13.31 -23.11 -41.34
C PHE A 666 -12.89 -23.51 -39.92
N CYS A 667 -13.76 -23.55 -38.92
CA CYS A 667 -13.38 -24.05 -37.59
C CYS A 667 -13.33 -25.59 -37.54
N GLY A 668 -14.09 -26.28 -38.39
CA GLY A 668 -14.17 -27.75 -38.42
C GLY A 668 -15.00 -28.35 -37.27
N VAL A 669 -15.98 -27.60 -36.79
CA VAL A 669 -16.75 -27.89 -35.57
C VAL A 669 -18.23 -28.07 -35.90
N ARG A 670 -18.86 -29.10 -35.31
CA ARG A 670 -20.31 -29.21 -35.20
C ARG A 670 -20.74 -28.82 -33.80
N TYR A 671 -21.77 -28.00 -33.72
CA TYR A 671 -22.49 -27.74 -32.48
C TYR A 671 -23.49 -28.87 -32.20
N ASP A 672 -23.46 -29.43 -30.98
CA ASP A 672 -24.37 -30.48 -30.53
C ASP A 672 -25.47 -29.95 -29.60
N SER A 673 -25.11 -29.19 -28.57
CA SER A 673 -26.05 -28.62 -27.58
C SER A 673 -25.41 -27.49 -26.75
N THR A 674 -26.18 -26.57 -26.16
CA THR A 674 -25.66 -25.39 -25.40
C THR A 674 -25.42 -25.63 -23.90
N ARG A 675 -25.82 -26.80 -23.36
CA ARG A 675 -25.78 -27.08 -21.92
C ARG A 675 -25.18 -28.44 -21.62
N ALA A 676 -23.90 -28.63 -21.95
CA ALA A 676 -23.19 -29.80 -21.46
C ALA A 676 -23.24 -29.86 -19.91
N PRO A 677 -23.65 -30.99 -19.33
CA PRO A 677 -23.49 -31.21 -17.89
C PRO A 677 -21.98 -31.23 -17.56
N GLY A 678 -21.60 -30.78 -16.37
CA GLY A 678 -20.20 -30.73 -15.93
C GLY A 678 -19.64 -29.31 -15.80
N PHE A 679 -18.97 -29.08 -14.68
CA PHE A 679 -18.35 -27.80 -14.30
C PHE A 679 -16.83 -27.81 -14.43
N PHE A 680 -16.26 -29.00 -14.57
CA PHE A 680 -14.85 -29.23 -14.82
C PHE A 680 -14.64 -29.62 -16.29
N VAL A 681 -13.46 -29.27 -16.78
CA VAL A 681 -13.00 -29.58 -18.13
C VAL A 681 -11.66 -30.28 -18.03
N PHE A 682 -11.53 -31.40 -18.74
CA PHE A 682 -10.32 -32.20 -18.82
C PHE A 682 -9.76 -32.16 -20.23
N GLY A 683 -8.45 -32.32 -20.35
CA GLY A 683 -7.86 -32.57 -21.65
C GLY A 683 -8.14 -33.98 -22.14
N ASP A 684 -8.50 -34.12 -23.42
CA ASP A 684 -8.64 -35.44 -24.04
C ASP A 684 -7.28 -36.12 -24.13
N ARG A 685 -7.15 -37.30 -23.50
CA ARG A 685 -5.89 -38.05 -23.44
C ARG A 685 -5.51 -38.67 -24.77
N ALA A 686 -6.46 -38.87 -25.68
CA ALA A 686 -6.17 -39.28 -27.05
C ALA A 686 -5.56 -38.14 -27.88
N ASP A 687 -5.71 -36.89 -27.43
CA ASP A 687 -5.25 -35.71 -28.15
C ASP A 687 -3.83 -35.26 -27.75
N SER A 688 -3.05 -34.82 -28.75
CA SER A 688 -1.66 -34.38 -28.53
C SER A 688 -1.51 -33.12 -27.67
N LEU A 689 -2.49 -32.20 -27.73
CA LEU A 689 -2.56 -31.00 -26.90
C LEU A 689 -3.38 -31.29 -25.64
N GLY A 690 -4.52 -31.97 -25.78
CA GLY A 690 -5.39 -32.37 -24.68
C GLY A 690 -4.65 -33.13 -23.58
N ARG A 691 -3.78 -34.10 -23.93
CA ARG A 691 -3.00 -34.84 -22.91
C ARG A 691 -2.12 -33.97 -22.01
N LEU A 692 -1.75 -32.76 -22.43
CA LEU A 692 -0.95 -31.79 -21.65
C LEU A 692 -1.79 -30.93 -20.70
N ILE A 693 -3.12 -31.01 -20.83
CA ILE A 693 -4.09 -30.25 -20.04
C ILE A 693 -4.70 -31.22 -19.03
N HIS A 694 -4.31 -31.09 -17.76
CA HIS A 694 -4.77 -32.00 -16.71
C HIS A 694 -6.27 -31.81 -16.42
N ALA A 695 -6.63 -30.68 -15.83
CA ALA A 695 -8.01 -30.28 -15.54
C ALA A 695 -8.06 -28.79 -15.19
N PHE A 696 -9.22 -28.17 -15.34
CA PHE A 696 -9.58 -26.85 -14.79
C PHE A 696 -11.10 -26.75 -14.61
N ALA A 697 -11.57 -25.71 -13.92
CA ALA A 697 -13.00 -25.44 -13.77
C ALA A 697 -13.44 -24.30 -14.70
N VAL A 698 -14.72 -24.32 -15.13
CA VAL A 698 -15.34 -23.23 -15.91
C VAL A 698 -16.49 -22.54 -15.15
N THR A 699 -16.58 -22.79 -13.85
CA THR A 699 -17.52 -22.12 -12.93
C THR A 699 -16.88 -21.96 -11.55
N GLY A 700 -17.24 -20.89 -10.84
CA GLY A 700 -16.73 -20.59 -9.49
C GLY A 700 -15.27 -20.12 -9.47
N GLY A 701 -14.65 -20.19 -8.29
CA GLY A 701 -13.23 -19.83 -8.10
C GLY A 701 -12.91 -18.38 -8.48
N ASP A 702 -11.76 -18.17 -9.13
CA ASP A 702 -11.30 -16.89 -9.65
C ASP A 702 -11.75 -16.62 -11.11
N GLY A 703 -12.71 -17.40 -11.63
CA GLY A 703 -13.28 -17.20 -12.95
C GLY A 703 -14.26 -16.03 -12.99
N ALA A 704 -14.61 -15.57 -14.20
CA ALA A 704 -15.51 -14.45 -14.43
C ALA A 704 -16.94 -14.59 -13.89
N GLY A 705 -17.34 -15.80 -13.45
CA GLY A 705 -18.69 -16.04 -12.91
C GLY A 705 -19.83 -15.84 -13.91
N ASN A 706 -19.50 -15.67 -15.20
CA ASN A 706 -20.45 -15.34 -16.25
C ASN A 706 -20.90 -16.55 -17.08
N GLN A 707 -20.29 -17.72 -16.90
CA GLN A 707 -20.50 -18.90 -17.75
C GLN A 707 -21.91 -19.53 -17.64
N ARG A 708 -22.81 -19.14 -18.54
CA ARG A 708 -24.20 -19.63 -18.68
C ARG A 708 -24.36 -20.70 -19.76
N SER A 709 -23.62 -20.61 -20.87
CA SER A 709 -23.59 -21.62 -21.94
C SER A 709 -22.36 -22.52 -21.77
N ARG A 710 -22.47 -23.82 -22.06
CA ARG A 710 -21.34 -24.75 -22.19
C ARG A 710 -21.63 -25.61 -23.40
N ASP A 711 -21.22 -25.12 -24.56
CA ASP A 711 -21.54 -25.73 -25.83
C ASP A 711 -20.80 -27.07 -25.96
N ALA A 712 -21.56 -28.14 -26.19
CA ALA A 712 -21.08 -29.44 -26.58
C ALA A 712 -20.67 -29.42 -28.06
N LEU A 713 -19.45 -29.84 -28.34
CA LEU A 713 -18.83 -29.74 -29.66
C LEU A 713 -18.36 -31.12 -30.16
N SER A 714 -18.49 -31.34 -31.47
CA SER A 714 -17.92 -32.49 -32.17
C SER A 714 -17.03 -32.05 -33.34
N PRO A 715 -15.93 -32.75 -33.65
CA PRO A 715 -15.12 -32.47 -34.84
C PRO A 715 -15.84 -32.92 -36.12
N LEU A 716 -15.75 -32.14 -37.21
CA LEU A 716 -16.37 -32.45 -38.52
C LEU A 716 -15.41 -32.73 -39.67
N ARG A 717 -14.21 -32.15 -39.62
CA ARG A 717 -13.28 -32.10 -40.76
C ARG A 717 -12.01 -32.89 -40.49
N ASN A 718 -11.34 -33.31 -41.56
CA ASN A 718 -10.00 -33.88 -41.46
C ASN A 718 -9.06 -32.86 -40.78
N GLY A 719 -8.28 -33.33 -39.81
CA GLY A 719 -7.41 -32.50 -38.99
C GLY A 719 -8.09 -31.84 -37.78
N ALA A 720 -9.42 -31.95 -37.64
CA ALA A 720 -10.14 -31.57 -36.43
C ALA A 720 -10.15 -32.72 -35.40
N ALA A 721 -9.94 -32.39 -34.13
CA ALA A 721 -9.93 -33.35 -33.02
C ALA A 721 -10.47 -32.70 -31.75
N THR A 722 -11.20 -33.48 -30.95
CA THR A 722 -11.56 -33.10 -29.58
C THR A 722 -10.29 -32.96 -28.76
N MET A 723 -10.08 -31.78 -28.15
CA MET A 723 -8.91 -31.51 -27.32
C MET A 723 -9.28 -31.37 -25.84
N LEU A 724 -10.52 -30.96 -25.56
CA LEU A 724 -11.07 -30.82 -24.21
C LEU A 724 -12.41 -31.54 -24.14
N VAL A 725 -12.71 -32.12 -22.98
CA VAL A 725 -13.99 -32.78 -22.68
C VAL A 725 -14.56 -32.25 -21.35
N HIS A 726 -15.88 -32.12 -21.28
CA HIS A 726 -16.59 -31.85 -20.03
C HIS A 726 -16.54 -33.08 -19.12
N ASP A 727 -16.57 -32.84 -17.81
CA ASP A 727 -16.68 -33.85 -16.77
C ASP A 727 -18.01 -34.62 -16.85
N THR A 728 -18.07 -35.56 -17.79
CA THR A 728 -19.24 -36.35 -18.12
C THR A 728 -18.78 -37.76 -18.47
N LEU A 729 -19.61 -38.75 -18.14
CA LEU A 729 -19.34 -40.15 -18.50
C LEU A 729 -19.31 -40.36 -20.03
N ALA A 730 -19.92 -39.46 -20.79
CA ALA A 730 -20.00 -39.53 -22.25
C ALA A 730 -18.80 -38.84 -22.96
N GLY A 731 -17.88 -38.19 -22.24
CA GLY A 731 -16.74 -37.51 -22.85
C GLY A 731 -17.16 -36.39 -23.81
N ILE A 732 -18.19 -35.62 -23.45
CA ILE A 732 -18.74 -34.56 -24.30
C ILE A 732 -17.67 -33.51 -24.61
N GLY A 733 -17.42 -33.20 -25.89
CA GLY A 733 -16.39 -32.26 -26.30
C GLY A 733 -16.66 -30.84 -25.80
N ALA A 734 -15.69 -30.27 -25.08
CA ALA A 734 -15.69 -28.90 -24.56
C ALA A 734 -14.84 -27.94 -25.41
N GLY A 735 -13.96 -28.50 -26.26
CA GLY A 735 -13.07 -27.72 -27.12
C GLY A 735 -12.50 -28.56 -28.24
N ILE A 736 -12.52 -28.01 -29.46
CA ILE A 736 -12.02 -28.67 -30.67
C ILE A 736 -10.81 -27.89 -31.16
N ARG A 737 -9.75 -28.61 -31.53
CA ARG A 737 -8.65 -28.05 -32.32
C ARG A 737 -8.73 -28.54 -33.76
N ARG A 738 -8.31 -27.73 -34.72
CA ARG A 738 -8.15 -28.11 -36.13
C ARG A 738 -6.82 -27.62 -36.68
N THR A 739 -6.12 -28.49 -37.40
CA THR A 739 -5.03 -28.08 -38.31
C THR A 739 -5.50 -28.26 -39.74
N ASP A 740 -5.51 -27.18 -40.52
CA ASP A 740 -5.73 -27.26 -41.96
C ASP A 740 -4.47 -27.79 -42.66
N ALA A 741 -4.60 -28.88 -43.41
CA ALA A 741 -3.47 -29.51 -44.08
C ALA A 741 -2.98 -28.74 -45.31
N ALA A 742 -3.85 -27.96 -45.96
CA ALA A 742 -3.50 -27.20 -47.16
C ALA A 742 -2.76 -25.91 -46.80
N THR A 743 -3.22 -25.20 -45.77
CA THR A 743 -2.70 -23.86 -45.42
C THR A 743 -1.80 -23.88 -44.19
N GLY A 744 -1.87 -24.94 -43.38
CA GLY A 744 -1.18 -25.02 -42.09
C GLY A 744 -1.82 -24.17 -40.99
N SER A 745 -2.99 -23.58 -41.24
CA SER A 745 -3.77 -22.82 -40.28
C SER A 745 -4.16 -23.69 -39.08
N ARG A 746 -4.17 -23.10 -37.88
CA ARG A 746 -4.45 -23.78 -36.62
C ARG A 746 -5.55 -23.06 -35.86
N ILE A 747 -6.60 -23.78 -35.52
CA ILE A 747 -7.79 -23.19 -34.93
C ILE A 747 -8.13 -23.94 -33.66
N ILE A 748 -8.42 -23.22 -32.58
CA ILE A 748 -9.00 -23.73 -31.35
C ILE A 748 -10.36 -23.06 -31.18
N THR A 749 -11.41 -23.85 -31.04
CA THR A 749 -12.75 -23.36 -30.69
C THR A 749 -13.14 -23.93 -29.33
N LEU A 750 -13.42 -23.05 -28.38
CA LEU A 750 -13.89 -23.42 -27.04
C LEU A 750 -15.42 -23.33 -26.98
N GLY A 751 -16.07 -24.31 -26.37
CA GLY A 751 -17.51 -24.28 -26.09
C GLY A 751 -17.87 -23.38 -24.90
N PHE A 752 -16.91 -22.62 -24.38
CA PHE A 752 -17.03 -21.78 -23.20
C PHE A 752 -16.09 -20.56 -23.32
N GLY A 753 -16.28 -19.60 -22.42
CA GLY A 753 -15.44 -18.41 -22.30
C GLY A 753 -14.16 -18.72 -21.54
N PHE A 754 -13.01 -18.37 -22.12
CA PHE A 754 -11.70 -18.51 -21.46
C PHE A 754 -11.65 -17.73 -20.14
N GLU A 755 -12.39 -16.62 -20.04
CA GLU A 755 -12.56 -15.84 -18.81
C GLU A 755 -13.18 -16.64 -17.65
N ALA A 756 -13.90 -17.72 -17.93
CA ALA A 756 -14.49 -18.58 -16.91
C ALA A 756 -13.53 -19.65 -16.38
N ALA A 757 -12.42 -19.91 -17.10
CA ALA A 757 -11.42 -20.87 -16.68
C ALA A 757 -10.81 -20.43 -15.34
N ASN A 758 -10.78 -21.34 -14.37
CA ASN A 758 -10.33 -21.05 -13.01
C ASN A 758 -9.71 -22.27 -12.34
N ARG A 759 -8.91 -22.00 -11.30
CA ARG A 759 -8.33 -23.03 -10.42
C ARG A 759 -9.00 -22.96 -9.05
N PRO A 760 -9.95 -23.85 -8.74
CA PRO A 760 -10.59 -23.89 -7.43
C PRO A 760 -9.56 -24.11 -6.31
N SER A 761 -9.69 -23.39 -5.19
CA SER A 761 -8.79 -23.55 -4.03
C SER A 761 -8.76 -24.98 -3.48
N SER A 762 -9.84 -25.72 -3.64
CA SER A 762 -9.97 -27.14 -3.27
C SER A 762 -9.22 -28.10 -4.21
N ARG A 763 -8.69 -27.63 -5.33
CA ARG A 763 -8.03 -28.43 -6.38
C ARG A 763 -6.74 -27.75 -6.85
N PRO A 764 -5.68 -27.73 -6.03
CA PRO A 764 -4.43 -27.04 -6.36
C PRO A 764 -3.69 -27.66 -7.57
N ASP A 765 -4.04 -28.90 -7.95
CA ASP A 765 -3.54 -29.63 -9.11
C ASP A 765 -4.18 -29.21 -10.44
N PHE A 766 -5.21 -28.37 -10.42
CA PHE A 766 -5.84 -27.85 -11.62
C PHE A 766 -4.99 -26.72 -12.24
N LEU A 767 -5.08 -26.57 -13.56
CA LEU A 767 -4.41 -25.48 -14.27
C LEU A 767 -5.11 -24.16 -13.99
N ASP A 768 -4.32 -23.11 -13.85
CA ASP A 768 -4.81 -21.74 -13.87
C ASP A 768 -4.88 -21.20 -15.31
N ARG A 769 -5.47 -20.01 -15.47
CA ARG A 769 -5.61 -19.34 -16.79
C ARG A 769 -4.27 -19.14 -17.51
N PRO A 770 -3.21 -18.60 -16.87
CA PRO A 770 -1.91 -18.47 -17.52
C PRO A 770 -1.38 -19.78 -18.08
N ALA A 771 -1.44 -20.87 -17.29
CA ALA A 771 -0.96 -22.17 -17.75
C ALA A 771 -1.81 -22.74 -18.91
N LEU A 772 -3.13 -22.57 -18.88
CA LEU A 772 -4.00 -22.97 -19.98
C LEU A 772 -3.71 -22.17 -21.27
N MET A 773 -3.57 -20.85 -21.17
CA MET A 773 -3.19 -19.98 -22.28
C MET A 773 -1.83 -20.39 -22.87
N GLU A 774 -0.84 -20.67 -22.01
CA GLU A 774 0.49 -21.11 -22.44
C GLU A 774 0.41 -22.36 -23.32
N ARG A 775 -0.36 -23.38 -22.93
CA ARG A 775 -0.50 -24.63 -23.69
C ARG A 775 -1.12 -24.39 -25.07
N MET A 776 -2.16 -23.57 -25.14
CA MET A 776 -2.82 -23.22 -26.41
C MET A 776 -1.89 -22.43 -27.34
N LEU A 777 -1.18 -21.42 -26.81
CA LEU A 777 -0.27 -20.59 -27.60
C LEU A 777 0.99 -21.35 -28.04
N SER A 778 1.51 -22.25 -27.20
CA SER A 778 2.60 -23.14 -27.57
C SER A 778 2.22 -24.04 -28.76
N TRP A 779 0.99 -24.53 -28.81
CA TRP A 779 0.47 -25.28 -29.96
C TRP A 779 0.36 -24.43 -31.24
N PHE A 780 0.02 -23.15 -31.11
CA PHE A 780 0.10 -22.16 -32.20
C PHE A 780 1.54 -21.83 -32.62
N ARG A 781 2.56 -22.32 -31.90
CA ARG A 781 3.99 -21.97 -32.05
C ARG A 781 4.26 -20.49 -31.77
N VAL A 782 3.46 -19.88 -30.91
CA VAL A 782 3.81 -18.58 -30.31
C VAL A 782 4.84 -18.85 -29.22
N PRO A 783 6.01 -18.19 -29.22
CA PRO A 783 6.97 -18.31 -28.14
C PRO A 783 6.34 -17.86 -26.82
N THR A 784 6.31 -18.74 -25.82
CA THR A 784 5.88 -18.44 -24.45
C THR A 784 7.11 -18.50 -23.53
N GLY A 785 7.09 -17.70 -22.46
CA GLY A 785 8.19 -17.62 -21.50
C GLY A 785 8.78 -16.21 -21.41
N VAL A 786 9.29 -15.86 -20.22
CA VAL A 786 9.87 -14.53 -19.92
C VAL A 786 11.23 -14.39 -20.59
N ALA A 787 11.25 -14.29 -21.91
CA ALA A 787 12.31 -13.63 -22.64
C ALA A 787 11.81 -12.24 -23.02
N GLU A 788 11.43 -11.44 -22.04
CA GLU A 788 11.54 -10.00 -22.25
C GLU A 788 13.03 -9.74 -22.52
N PRO A 789 13.42 -9.23 -23.70
CA PRO A 789 14.66 -8.49 -23.75
C PRO A 789 14.43 -7.34 -22.77
N LYS A 790 15.00 -7.48 -21.56
CA LYS A 790 15.20 -6.35 -20.65
C LYS A 790 15.62 -5.22 -21.56
N PRO A 791 14.91 -4.07 -21.55
CA PRO A 791 15.29 -2.95 -22.41
C PRO A 791 16.79 -2.82 -22.26
N ALA A 792 17.50 -2.92 -23.39
CA ALA A 792 18.93 -2.76 -23.39
C ALA A 792 19.15 -1.38 -22.77
N ARG A 793 19.42 -1.35 -21.46
CA ARG A 793 20.06 -0.20 -20.85
C ARG A 793 21.25 0.00 -21.79
N PRO A 794 21.44 1.19 -22.39
CA PRO A 794 22.71 1.46 -23.04
C PRO A 794 23.75 0.97 -22.05
N PRO A 795 24.61 0.00 -22.41
CA PRO A 795 25.42 -0.71 -21.44
C PRO A 795 26.10 0.36 -20.60
N LEU A 796 25.71 0.46 -19.32
CA LEU A 796 26.37 1.38 -18.41
C LEU A 796 27.83 1.04 -18.56
N ALA A 797 28.62 2.01 -19.03
CA ALA A 797 30.03 1.78 -19.31
C ALA A 797 30.64 1.12 -18.07
N ALA A 798 31.19 -0.08 -18.24
CA ALA A 798 31.56 -0.90 -17.09
C ALA A 798 32.82 -0.32 -16.46
N LEU A 799 32.66 0.38 -15.32
CA LEU A 799 33.77 0.80 -14.48
C LEU A 799 34.33 -0.42 -13.75
N ARG A 800 35.61 -0.74 -13.98
CA ARG A 800 36.33 -1.86 -13.39
C ARG A 800 37.48 -1.34 -12.53
N ALA A 801 37.83 -2.09 -11.49
CA ALA A 801 38.98 -1.82 -10.62
C ALA A 801 39.88 -3.04 -10.55
N ARG A 802 41.19 -2.87 -10.76
CA ARG A 802 42.19 -3.94 -10.67
C ARG A 802 43.50 -3.45 -10.02
N PRO A 803 44.04 -4.17 -9.03
CA PRO A 803 43.39 -5.26 -8.28
C PRO A 803 42.24 -4.74 -7.41
N ASN A 804 41.29 -5.59 -7.05
CA ASN A 804 40.26 -5.30 -6.06
C ASN A 804 39.86 -6.63 -5.40
N PRO A 805 40.18 -6.88 -4.12
CA PRO A 805 40.79 -5.94 -3.16
C PRO A 805 42.22 -5.49 -3.53
N PHE A 806 42.68 -4.36 -2.96
CA PHE A 806 44.00 -3.75 -3.22
C PHE A 806 44.68 -3.28 -1.92
N CYS A 807 46.02 -3.13 -1.91
CA CYS A 807 46.77 -2.64 -0.74
C CYS A 807 47.07 -1.13 -0.82
N ALA A 808 47.82 -0.72 -1.85
CA ALA A 808 48.28 0.66 -2.01
C ALA A 808 47.63 1.35 -3.21
N VAL A 809 47.72 0.72 -4.39
CA VAL A 809 47.27 1.31 -5.66
C VAL A 809 46.21 0.42 -6.29
N VAL A 810 45.14 1.04 -6.80
CA VAL A 810 44.11 0.41 -7.63
C VAL A 810 43.98 1.16 -8.95
N ARG A 811 43.90 0.44 -10.06
CA ARG A 811 43.64 1.02 -11.39
C ARG A 811 42.18 0.89 -11.74
N PHE A 812 41.57 2.00 -12.15
CA PHE A 812 40.24 2.06 -12.72
C PHE A 812 40.30 2.05 -14.24
N GLU A 813 39.37 1.34 -14.87
CA GLU A 813 39.20 1.26 -16.31
C GLU A 813 37.70 1.39 -16.62
N ALA A 814 37.32 2.27 -17.55
CA ALA A 814 35.93 2.42 -17.97
C ALA A 814 35.83 2.52 -19.49
N ALA A 815 35.29 1.51 -20.15
CA ALA A 815 35.14 1.53 -21.61
C ALA A 815 34.29 2.73 -22.06
N GLN A 816 34.73 3.46 -23.09
CA GLN A 816 33.99 4.57 -23.72
C GLN A 816 33.75 5.79 -22.80
N MET A 817 34.62 6.03 -21.81
CA MET A 817 34.55 7.19 -20.91
C MET A 817 35.85 8.03 -20.83
N PRO A 818 36.50 8.39 -21.96
CA PRO A 818 37.73 9.18 -21.92
C PRO A 818 37.49 10.55 -21.28
N GLY A 819 38.38 10.96 -20.37
CA GLY A 819 38.31 12.26 -19.70
C GLY A 819 37.24 12.43 -18.63
N GLU A 820 36.42 11.41 -18.32
CA GLU A 820 35.43 11.45 -17.24
C GLU A 820 36.09 11.61 -15.87
N ARG A 821 35.44 12.30 -14.93
CA ARG A 821 35.89 12.41 -13.55
C ARG A 821 35.23 11.35 -12.66
N LEU A 822 36.04 10.66 -11.87
CA LEU A 822 35.60 9.72 -10.85
C LEU A 822 35.68 10.38 -9.47
N ILE A 823 34.62 10.24 -8.68
CA ILE A 823 34.57 10.66 -7.28
C ILE A 823 34.60 9.41 -6.41
N ILE A 824 35.57 9.36 -5.49
CA ILE A 824 35.74 8.27 -4.54
C ILE A 824 35.24 8.72 -3.17
N ARG A 825 34.39 7.91 -2.55
CA ARG A 825 33.79 8.18 -1.24
C ARG A 825 34.07 7.04 -0.28
N ASP A 826 34.19 7.35 1.01
CA ASP A 826 34.19 6.35 2.07
C ASP A 826 32.74 5.87 2.38
N VAL A 827 32.59 4.92 3.31
CA VAL A 827 31.28 4.36 3.69
C VAL A 827 30.32 5.39 4.31
N THR A 828 30.81 6.54 4.76
CA THR A 828 29.97 7.64 5.28
C THR A 828 29.49 8.58 4.17
N GLY A 829 29.93 8.34 2.93
CA GLY A 829 29.63 9.20 1.79
C GLY A 829 30.58 10.40 1.64
N ARG A 830 31.58 10.57 2.51
CA ARG A 830 32.53 11.68 2.41
C ARG A 830 33.48 11.47 1.22
N PRO A 831 33.69 12.48 0.35
CA PRO A 831 34.60 12.36 -0.79
C PRO A 831 36.05 12.37 -0.32
N VAL A 832 36.81 11.34 -0.68
CA VAL A 832 38.22 11.17 -0.30
C VAL A 832 39.20 11.39 -1.45
N ALA A 833 38.73 11.25 -2.71
CA ALA A 833 39.54 11.56 -3.88
C ALA A 833 38.68 11.92 -5.09
N ARG A 834 39.27 12.68 -6.03
CA ARG A 834 38.73 12.94 -7.36
C ARG A 834 39.80 12.63 -8.39
N LEU A 835 39.46 11.78 -9.35
CA LEU A 835 40.38 11.32 -10.39
C LEU A 835 39.80 11.65 -11.75
N ARG A 836 40.65 11.79 -12.76
CA ARG A 836 40.22 11.96 -14.14
C ARG A 836 40.76 10.80 -14.95
N LEU A 837 39.88 10.11 -15.68
CA LEU A 837 40.28 9.07 -16.63
C LEU A 837 41.13 9.70 -17.74
N GLY A 838 42.22 9.02 -18.10
CA GLY A 838 43.05 9.37 -19.25
C GLY A 838 42.31 9.15 -20.58
N ASP A 839 42.98 9.46 -21.68
CA ASP A 839 42.44 9.28 -23.03
C ASP A 839 42.26 7.79 -23.38
N ASP A 840 43.03 6.91 -22.74
CA ASP A 840 42.88 5.45 -22.77
C ASP A 840 41.74 4.94 -21.87
N SER A 841 40.99 5.86 -21.23
CA SER A 841 39.94 5.58 -20.25
C SER A 841 40.41 4.78 -19.02
N THR A 842 41.66 4.99 -18.59
CA THR A 842 42.18 4.42 -17.34
C THR A 842 42.67 5.51 -16.38
N VAL A 843 42.68 5.22 -15.08
CA VAL A 843 43.36 6.05 -14.06
C VAL A 843 43.79 5.21 -12.88
N ALA A 844 44.95 5.50 -12.29
CA ALA A 844 45.40 4.86 -11.05
C ALA A 844 45.10 5.74 -9.83
N TRP A 845 44.73 5.10 -8.73
CA TRP A 845 44.55 5.74 -7.44
C TRP A 845 45.49 5.16 -6.41
N ASP A 846 46.32 6.01 -5.83
CA ASP A 846 47.15 5.69 -4.67
C ASP A 846 46.39 6.07 -3.40
N ALA A 847 46.05 5.07 -2.59
CA ALA A 847 45.30 5.22 -1.35
C ALA A 847 46.15 4.91 -0.11
N ARG A 848 47.49 4.96 -0.20
CA ARG A 848 48.38 4.65 0.94
C ARG A 848 48.07 5.46 2.18
N ASP A 849 47.66 6.72 2.02
CA ASP A 849 47.35 7.63 3.14
C ASP A 849 45.93 7.48 3.71
N LEU A 850 45.15 6.53 3.21
CA LEU A 850 43.77 6.30 3.66
C LEU A 850 43.64 5.02 4.52
N PRO A 851 42.69 4.94 5.45
CA PRO A 851 42.46 3.73 6.24
C PRO A 851 42.05 2.52 5.37
N ALA A 852 42.40 1.31 5.81
CA ALA A 852 41.82 0.08 5.25
C ALA A 852 40.29 0.12 5.41
N GLY A 853 39.55 -0.32 4.39
CA GLY A 853 38.09 -0.19 4.37
C GLY A 853 37.47 -0.29 2.99
N VAL A 854 36.16 -0.04 2.94
CA VAL A 854 35.37 -0.05 1.70
C VAL A 854 35.21 1.37 1.17
N TYR A 855 35.43 1.54 -0.13
CA TYR A 855 35.25 2.80 -0.83
C TYR A 855 34.32 2.61 -2.03
N PHE A 856 33.55 3.65 -2.33
CA PHE A 856 32.62 3.68 -3.46
C PHE A 856 33.08 4.71 -4.48
N ILE A 857 33.18 4.29 -5.74
CA ILE A 857 33.57 5.13 -6.85
C ILE A 857 32.36 5.39 -7.73
N THR A 858 32.13 6.66 -8.05
CA THR A 858 31.03 7.10 -8.91
C THR A 858 31.56 8.02 -10.00
N PRO A 859 31.13 7.89 -11.26
CA PRO A 859 31.37 8.91 -12.28
C PRO A 859 30.62 10.19 -11.92
N GLU A 860 31.24 11.34 -12.08
CA GLU A 860 30.65 12.65 -11.78
C GLU A 860 29.39 12.91 -12.62
N ARG A 861 29.32 12.40 -13.86
CA ARG A 861 28.15 12.54 -14.75
C ARG A 861 27.17 11.37 -14.69
N GLY A 862 27.31 10.42 -13.76
CA GLY A 862 26.39 9.31 -13.57
C GLY A 862 26.31 8.30 -14.73
N ARG A 863 27.34 8.24 -15.60
CA ARG A 863 27.37 7.40 -16.80
C ARG A 863 27.62 5.91 -16.55
N ALA A 864 27.94 5.52 -15.31
CA ALA A 864 28.17 4.14 -14.88
C ALA A 864 27.65 3.93 -13.45
N ALA A 865 27.33 2.68 -13.12
CA ALA A 865 26.95 2.31 -11.75
C ALA A 865 28.12 2.52 -10.77
N PRO A 866 27.84 2.82 -9.49
CA PRO A 866 28.87 2.91 -8.46
C PRO A 866 29.67 1.61 -8.35
N LEU A 867 30.99 1.71 -8.31
CA LEU A 867 31.90 0.58 -8.12
C LEU A 867 32.39 0.52 -6.68
N ARG A 868 32.29 -0.65 -6.04
CA ARG A 868 32.85 -0.92 -4.71
C ARG A 868 34.30 -1.39 -4.81
N VAL A 869 35.23 -0.75 -4.11
CA VAL A 869 36.60 -1.25 -3.91
C VAL A 869 36.92 -1.47 -2.44
N VAL A 870 37.76 -2.46 -2.17
CA VAL A 870 38.17 -2.83 -0.82
C VAL A 870 39.67 -2.62 -0.68
N ARG A 871 40.07 -1.69 0.19
CA ARG A 871 41.48 -1.44 0.55
C ARG A 871 41.84 -2.31 1.75
N LEU A 872 42.83 -3.18 1.59
CA LEU A 872 43.44 -3.97 2.66
C LEU A 872 44.46 -3.14 3.43
N ARG A 873 44.92 -3.66 4.57
CA ARG A 873 46.02 -3.04 5.32
C ARG A 873 47.33 -3.13 4.56
#